data_AF-A0A918TVW9-F1
#
_entry.id   AF-A0A918TVW9-F1
#
_cell.length_a   1.000
_cell.length_b   1.000
_cell.length_c   1.000
_cell.angle_alpha   90.00
_cell.angle_beta   90.00
_cell.angle_gamma   90.00
#
_symmetry.space_group_name_H-M   'P 1'
#
loop_
_entity.id
_entity.type
_entity.pdbx_description
1 polymer ?
#
loop_
_entity_poly.entity_id
_entity_poly.type
_entity_poly.pdbx_seq_one_letter_code
_entity_poly.pdbx_strand_id
1 'polypeptide(L)'
;MKKTILALTASFAATICLFAQTDYTWTGAADPADGDWNNPANWDANGVPVDDAPGGALSVTPGSNIIFSPTATAYPTVNVPTMGGSYSGDATGQTAIYDSPSYIFHTPGTFTLPSQNTWWTNLNPTTRDIIVVGDGVGPAEEVNVTIDGLGQLGRHGDGVVNSIRVRPDGTLTLQPASGTNLAWARSNRVTQMYIDNAPVVVTSPVSDLDIANCFIHFETIGGSFTAPFGGDIGADIVAVESLFGDDFTAASGVSLEATDNLDGTFTVTAVTPPVVERNFWTGINGNDWDTSTTANFTLNSPSEALISGTFADVIAGSGVPTFADTYAAGGSTPAVATATVNIPAGQVVEAGLIEFINVSVPYVVASNDAVGISDPDASEDTFVDISAGGTVTLLGQHEYFGDTTLSNGSTLILGNSTAVGELLNSPVAILTDSNVIYDTSAATETVIISTASIYSGSGDFEKIGAGTLAFDSFAGYSGSTTITEGTLVMNANSNSSSFDIASGSTLEIGVAGGTTSFPTSTFTGSGTIRKTGEGTIRWGKEVGTFNLNEDALIDVQGGTFIGGSNANENWANNLCDLNLAAGALFAGTEANVVFDTLTGEGTFRTGFEAAGYVQATIGVSNGDATFNGAIIDTPSSGTEVLRTGNIRKIGTGTQILAGENTYTGNTVIEDGTLTFTSTTSSLIFAPGANNVSNAVLGGELTSGAVNLDGKILFDLSGAEKIDGNSWVIVENEFLDETYGATFSVGALGGPDFVESPADSGVWVYDTADADSTVWTFQEGTGLLTVESTFEGFSYATWAADFPSLDGTSPEDDSDGDGIANVLEYVLNGDPEVADTSILPTYDISGADLVFSFDRLEISDMDVDLLFQYSTDLQPDNWTDVFVSGVADPEVTVGEAVDGVQAISVAISKTLGEPDGKLFVRLNATLLE
;
A
#
# COMPACT_ATOMS: atom_id res chain seq x y z
N MET A 1 33.84 12.53 -35.11
CA MET A 1 34.07 14.00 -35.15
C MET A 1 33.30 14.59 -33.97
N LYS A 2 33.96 15.02 -32.90
CA LYS A 2 34.43 16.41 -32.67
C LYS A 2 33.31 17.46 -32.71
N LYS A 3 33.06 18.06 -31.53
CA LYS A 3 32.70 19.47 -31.25
C LYS A 3 31.25 19.89 -31.56
N THR A 4 30.54 20.74 -30.81
CA THR A 4 30.78 21.55 -29.61
C THR A 4 29.48 22.36 -29.35
N ILE A 5 28.96 22.31 -28.12
CA ILE A 5 28.48 23.44 -27.27
C ILE A 5 27.51 24.49 -27.87
N LEU A 6 26.35 24.73 -27.21
CA LEU A 6 25.99 25.96 -26.45
C LEU A 6 24.47 26.23 -26.47
N ALA A 7 23.82 26.16 -25.30
CA ALA A 7 22.85 27.14 -24.79
C ALA A 7 21.84 26.48 -23.82
N LEU A 8 22.12 26.56 -22.52
CA LEU A 8 21.19 27.21 -21.58
C LEU A 8 21.94 27.50 -20.28
N THR A 9 22.35 28.75 -20.12
CA THR A 9 22.76 29.32 -18.83
C THR A 9 21.61 30.15 -18.26
N ALA A 10 21.39 29.98 -16.96
CA ALA A 10 20.87 30.94 -15.98
C ALA A 10 19.51 30.58 -15.33
N SER A 11 19.56 29.94 -14.16
CA SER A 11 19.11 30.54 -12.89
C SER A 11 19.47 29.59 -11.73
N PHE A 12 19.68 30.15 -10.53
CA PHE A 12 20.22 29.53 -9.31
C PHE A 12 21.73 29.24 -9.25
N ALA A 13 22.51 30.33 -9.18
CA ALA A 13 23.76 30.33 -8.43
C ALA A 13 23.45 30.49 -6.94
N ALA A 14 23.35 29.36 -6.22
CA ALA A 14 23.77 29.31 -4.82
C ALA A 14 25.23 28.83 -4.85
N THR A 15 26.15 29.71 -4.49
CA THR A 15 27.58 29.39 -4.37
C THR A 15 27.77 28.36 -3.24
N ILE A 16 27.72 27.07 -3.55
CA ILE A 16 28.35 26.05 -2.71
C ILE A 16 29.81 26.01 -3.15
N CYS A 17 30.67 26.60 -2.34
CA CYS A 17 32.11 26.40 -2.44
C CYS A 17 32.37 24.92 -2.08
N LEU A 18 32.55 24.03 -3.07
CA LEU A 18 33.13 22.72 -2.81
C LEU A 18 34.60 22.96 -2.46
N PHE A 19 34.93 22.85 -1.17
CA PHE A 19 36.32 22.76 -0.74
C PHE A 19 36.89 21.42 -1.26
N ALA A 20 38.06 21.45 -1.90
CA ALA A 20 38.70 20.24 -2.40
C ALA A 20 39.28 19.44 -1.22
N GLN A 21 38.94 18.15 -1.15
CA GLN A 21 39.57 17.19 -0.22
C GLN A 21 41.09 17.28 -0.32
N THR A 22 41.77 17.30 0.82
CA THR A 22 43.24 17.39 0.88
C THR A 22 43.83 16.23 1.66
N ASP A 23 44.89 15.63 1.13
CA ASP A 23 45.69 14.63 1.84
C ASP A 23 46.90 15.34 2.44
N TYR A 24 46.99 15.34 3.77
CA TYR A 24 48.13 15.88 4.49
C TYR A 24 49.05 14.74 4.89
N THR A 25 50.24 14.67 4.29
CA THR A 25 51.18 13.58 4.57
C THR A 25 52.25 13.99 5.58
N TRP A 26 52.28 13.34 6.73
CA TRP A 26 53.38 13.41 7.69
C TRP A 26 54.55 12.57 7.18
N THR A 27 55.68 13.24 6.95
CA THR A 27 56.94 12.63 6.47
C THR A 27 57.98 12.46 7.58
N GLY A 28 57.88 13.25 8.66
CA GLY A 28 58.85 13.24 9.77
C GLY A 28 60.29 13.60 9.36
N ALA A 29 60.46 14.32 8.25
CA ALA A 29 61.74 14.46 7.55
C ALA A 29 62.71 15.51 8.14
N ALA A 30 62.31 16.31 9.14
CA ALA A 30 63.13 17.43 9.63
C ALA A 30 64.22 17.02 10.64
N ASP A 31 63.94 16.07 11.51
CA ASP A 31 64.82 15.42 12.49
C ASP A 31 63.92 14.40 13.22
N PRO A 32 64.27 13.12 13.40
CA PRO A 32 63.47 12.18 14.19
C PRO A 32 63.19 12.65 15.62
N ALA A 33 63.97 13.62 16.14
CA ALA A 33 63.75 14.25 17.44
C ALA A 33 62.75 15.43 17.40
N ASP A 34 62.44 15.97 16.22
CA ASP A 34 61.56 17.13 16.02
C ASP A 34 60.12 16.69 15.74
N GLY A 35 59.52 15.98 16.70
CA GLY A 35 58.14 15.49 16.63
C GLY A 35 57.06 16.57 16.75
N ASP A 36 57.35 17.83 16.40
CA ASP A 36 56.40 18.95 16.46
C ASP A 36 55.43 18.93 15.27
N TRP A 37 54.14 18.76 15.55
CA TRP A 37 53.06 18.82 14.56
C TRP A 37 53.08 20.13 13.77
N ASN A 38 53.43 21.24 14.42
CA ASN A 38 53.37 22.57 13.82
C ASN A 38 54.56 22.89 12.92
N ASN A 39 55.57 22.02 12.83
CA ASN A 39 56.72 22.25 11.96
C ASN A 39 56.38 21.86 10.50
N PRO A 40 56.31 22.82 9.55
CA PRO A 40 55.99 22.53 8.15
C PRO A 40 57.00 21.61 7.46
N ALA A 41 58.23 21.49 7.97
CA ALA A 41 59.24 20.60 7.42
C ALA A 41 58.94 19.11 7.65
N ASN A 42 58.02 18.79 8.56
CA ASN A 42 57.55 17.42 8.79
C ASN A 42 56.37 17.02 7.90
N TRP A 43 55.82 17.94 7.12
CA TRP A 43 54.68 17.72 6.23
C TRP A 43 55.08 17.80 4.76
N ASP A 44 54.22 17.28 3.89
CA ASP A 44 54.36 17.41 2.45
C ASP A 44 54.06 18.84 1.93
N ALA A 45 53.98 18.98 0.61
CA ALA A 45 53.71 20.27 -0.04
C ALA A 45 52.32 20.86 0.26
N ASN A 46 51.39 20.07 0.82
CA ASN A 46 50.06 20.54 1.22
C ASN A 46 50.10 21.23 2.60
N GLY A 47 51.21 21.13 3.32
CA GLY A 47 51.50 21.90 4.53
C GLY A 47 50.99 21.25 5.83
N VAL A 48 51.06 22.02 6.92
CA VAL A 48 50.57 21.58 8.24
C VAL A 48 49.04 21.60 8.24
N PRO A 49 48.34 20.53 8.66
CA PRO A 49 46.90 20.58 8.93
C PRO A 49 46.62 21.62 10.02
N VAL A 50 45.81 22.61 9.69
CA VAL A 50 45.35 23.65 10.63
C VAL A 50 43.86 23.42 10.89
N ASP A 51 43.44 23.65 12.12
CA ASP A 51 42.02 23.63 12.48
C ASP A 51 41.27 24.74 11.72
N ASP A 52 40.36 24.33 10.85
CA ASP A 52 39.52 25.23 10.04
C ASP A 52 38.41 25.90 10.88
N ALA A 53 38.24 25.51 12.16
CA ALA A 53 37.26 26.05 13.10
C ALA A 53 37.93 26.82 14.28
N PRO A 54 37.57 28.09 14.55
CA PRO A 54 38.20 28.85 15.64
C PRO A 54 37.88 28.28 17.04
N GLY A 55 38.91 27.82 17.77
CA GLY A 55 38.83 27.48 19.20
C GLY A 55 38.41 26.04 19.51
N GLY A 56 38.52 25.13 18.54
CA GLY A 56 38.12 23.73 18.65
C GLY A 56 39.28 22.72 18.62
N ALA A 57 38.89 21.46 18.47
CA ALA A 57 39.76 20.33 18.16
C ALA A 57 39.91 20.18 16.64
N LEU A 58 40.99 19.57 16.15
CA LEU A 58 41.37 19.57 14.73
C LEU A 58 40.22 19.11 13.85
N SER A 59 39.66 20.06 13.11
CA SER A 59 38.69 19.81 12.06
C SER A 59 39.23 20.38 10.75
N VAL A 60 39.12 19.61 9.67
CA VAL A 60 39.59 20.03 8.34
C VAL A 60 38.44 19.96 7.35
N THR A 61 38.68 20.46 6.14
CA THR A 61 37.77 20.25 4.99
C THR A 61 37.25 18.80 4.96
N PRO A 62 35.91 18.60 4.97
CA PRO A 62 35.35 17.25 5.08
C PRO A 62 35.87 16.27 4.02
N GLY A 63 36.08 15.02 4.45
CA GLY A 63 36.69 13.96 3.63
C GLY A 63 38.22 13.97 3.59
N SER A 64 38.90 15.02 4.07
CA SER A 64 40.37 15.08 4.05
C SER A 64 41.04 14.03 4.95
N ASN A 65 42.27 13.65 4.58
CA ASN A 65 43.03 12.58 5.22
C ASN A 65 44.32 13.12 5.85
N ILE A 66 44.73 12.49 6.95
CA ILE A 66 46.06 12.62 7.54
C ILE A 66 46.77 11.28 7.34
N ILE A 67 47.85 11.32 6.57
CA ILE A 67 48.57 10.13 6.15
C ILE A 67 49.94 10.13 6.82
N PHE A 68 50.23 9.09 7.60
CA PHE A 68 51.57 8.88 8.13
C PHE A 68 52.37 8.03 7.14
N SER A 69 53.32 8.68 6.46
CA SER A 69 54.08 8.08 5.35
C SER A 69 54.85 6.83 5.79
N PRO A 70 54.99 5.80 4.92
CA PRO A 70 55.88 4.67 5.21
C PRO A 70 57.36 5.08 5.38
N THR A 71 57.74 6.29 4.92
CA THR A 71 59.09 6.83 5.11
C THR A 71 59.31 7.55 6.44
N ALA A 72 58.25 7.81 7.21
CA ALA A 72 58.38 8.45 8.51
C ALA A 72 59.01 7.47 9.51
N THR A 73 59.84 7.98 10.42
CA THR A 73 60.53 7.15 11.42
C THR A 73 59.89 7.24 12.81
N ALA A 74 58.97 8.19 13.01
CA ALA A 74 58.22 8.38 14.24
C ALA A 74 56.94 9.19 13.99
N TYR A 75 55.96 9.01 14.87
CA TYR A 75 54.76 9.84 14.97
C TYR A 75 55.07 11.22 15.59
N PRO A 76 54.22 12.24 15.35
CA PRO A 76 54.33 13.50 16.08
C PRO A 76 54.08 13.28 17.58
N THR A 77 54.87 13.96 18.40
CA THR A 77 54.86 13.84 19.88
C THR A 77 54.72 15.18 20.59
N VAL A 78 54.83 16.30 19.87
CA VAL A 78 54.76 17.67 20.39
C VAL A 78 53.69 18.42 19.61
N ASN A 79 52.86 19.20 20.32
CA ASN A 79 51.76 19.98 19.76
C ASN A 79 50.75 19.18 18.91
N VAL A 80 50.63 17.86 19.16
CA VAL A 80 49.58 17.04 18.54
C VAL A 80 48.22 17.61 18.94
N PRO A 81 47.35 17.98 17.99
CA PRO A 81 46.06 18.58 18.31
C PRO A 81 45.11 17.54 18.90
N THR A 82 44.14 17.99 19.71
CA THR A 82 42.99 17.17 20.10
C THR A 82 42.14 16.86 18.87
N MET A 83 41.46 15.72 18.87
CA MET A 83 40.56 15.33 17.78
C MET A 83 39.11 15.69 18.09
N GLY A 84 38.44 16.32 17.12
CA GLY A 84 37.03 16.66 17.21
C GLY A 84 36.51 17.26 15.91
N GLY A 85 35.27 17.71 15.95
CA GLY A 85 34.51 18.31 14.86
C GLY A 85 33.57 19.34 15.47
N SER A 86 33.25 20.40 14.74
CA SER A 86 32.40 21.49 15.24
C SER A 86 31.13 21.64 14.41
N TYR A 87 29.98 21.73 15.08
CA TYR A 87 28.77 22.33 14.52
C TYR A 87 28.68 23.77 15.04
N SER A 88 29.45 24.68 14.46
CA SER A 88 29.34 26.11 14.78
C SER A 88 28.32 26.76 13.84
N GLY A 89 27.06 26.79 14.24
CA GLY A 89 26.16 27.82 13.72
C GLY A 89 26.61 29.16 14.28
N ASP A 90 27.24 30.01 13.49
CA ASP A 90 27.44 31.39 13.91
C ASP A 90 26.09 32.12 13.97
N ALA A 91 25.99 33.18 14.78
CA ALA A 91 24.80 34.02 14.89
C ALA A 91 24.47 34.81 13.59
N THR A 92 25.17 34.51 12.48
CA THR A 92 24.99 35.11 11.16
C THR A 92 24.54 34.10 10.09
N GLY A 93 24.27 32.85 10.46
CA GLY A 93 23.62 31.86 9.59
C GLY A 93 24.52 31.24 8.51
N GLN A 94 25.84 31.18 8.70
CA GLN A 94 26.70 30.35 7.85
C GLN A 94 26.79 28.90 8.35
N THR A 95 26.46 27.97 7.46
CA THR A 95 26.45 26.51 7.64
C THR A 95 27.82 25.88 7.32
N ALA A 96 28.86 26.19 8.09
CA ALA A 96 30.13 25.49 7.94
C ALA A 96 30.08 24.17 8.74
N ILE A 97 30.12 23.04 8.03
CA ILE A 97 30.20 21.70 8.62
C ILE A 97 31.67 21.30 8.64
N TYR A 98 32.21 21.04 9.82
CA TYR A 98 33.58 20.57 9.99
C TYR A 98 33.58 19.13 10.53
N ASP A 99 34.34 18.26 9.86
CA ASP A 99 34.50 16.85 10.22
C ASP A 99 35.93 16.59 10.68
N SER A 100 36.10 15.60 11.56
CA SER A 100 37.42 15.08 11.88
C SER A 100 38.08 14.47 10.61
N PRO A 101 39.40 14.63 10.41
CA PRO A 101 40.13 13.94 9.37
C PRO A 101 40.12 12.43 9.57
N SER A 102 40.24 11.69 8.47
CA SER A 102 40.57 10.26 8.51
C SER A 102 42.07 10.09 8.74
N TYR A 103 42.47 9.10 9.54
CA TYR A 103 43.88 8.77 9.75
C TYR A 103 44.26 7.50 9.02
N ILE A 104 45.33 7.60 8.23
CA ILE A 104 45.89 6.50 7.47
C ILE A 104 47.32 6.26 7.97
N PHE A 105 47.56 5.09 8.52
CA PHE A 105 48.82 4.73 9.15
C PHE A 105 49.58 3.75 8.26
N HIS A 106 50.74 4.19 7.76
CA HIS A 106 51.73 3.31 7.09
C HIS A 106 53.03 3.21 7.88
N THR A 107 53.14 3.93 9.00
CA THR A 107 54.30 3.93 9.89
C THR A 107 54.02 3.07 11.12
N PRO A 108 54.92 2.18 11.57
CA PRO A 108 54.74 1.53 12.86
C PRO A 108 55.08 2.48 14.03
N GLY A 109 54.43 2.31 15.18
CA GLY A 109 54.72 3.03 16.42
C GLY A 109 53.48 3.30 17.28
N THR A 110 53.67 4.13 18.32
CA THR A 110 52.58 4.61 19.17
C THR A 110 52.20 6.04 18.78
N PHE A 111 50.96 6.23 18.33
CA PHE A 111 50.37 7.53 18.11
C PHE A 111 49.55 7.92 19.34
N THR A 112 50.11 8.81 20.15
CA THR A 112 49.45 9.31 21.37
C THR A 112 48.64 10.55 21.06
N LEU A 113 47.35 10.47 21.30
CA LEU A 113 46.43 11.59 21.21
C LEU A 113 46.30 12.30 22.59
N PRO A 114 46.02 13.61 22.62
CA PRO A 114 45.75 14.34 23.88
C PRO A 114 44.46 13.87 24.58
N SER A 115 44.03 14.44 25.71
CA SER A 115 42.74 14.03 26.33
C SER A 115 41.52 14.50 25.53
N GLN A 116 40.44 13.69 25.46
CA GLN A 116 39.13 13.97 24.83
C GLN A 116 39.04 13.85 23.29
N ASN A 117 39.49 12.72 22.70
CA ASN A 117 39.39 12.50 21.25
C ASN A 117 38.11 11.78 20.86
N THR A 118 37.16 12.51 20.28
CA THR A 118 35.98 11.92 19.64
C THR A 118 36.05 12.21 18.14
N TRP A 119 35.86 11.19 17.30
CA TRP A 119 35.78 11.40 15.86
C TRP A 119 34.40 11.89 15.47
N TRP A 120 34.28 13.18 15.15
CA TRP A 120 33.01 13.76 14.75
C TRP A 120 32.87 13.82 13.23
N THR A 121 31.82 13.17 12.72
CA THR A 121 31.35 13.34 11.33
C THR A 121 29.93 13.88 11.35
N ASN A 122 29.75 15.03 10.72
CA ASN A 122 28.53 15.83 10.65
C ASN A 122 27.89 15.81 9.26
N LEU A 123 28.62 15.43 8.20
CA LEU A 123 28.07 15.29 6.86
C LEU A 123 27.15 14.06 6.70
N ASN A 124 26.07 14.25 5.94
CA ASN A 124 25.12 13.24 5.44
C ASN A 124 25.19 13.29 3.89
N PRO A 125 25.31 12.18 3.13
CA PRO A 125 25.13 10.77 3.48
C PRO A 125 26.37 9.87 3.26
N THR A 126 27.58 10.25 3.71
CA THR A 126 28.80 9.47 3.38
C THR A 126 29.33 8.62 4.54
N THR A 127 29.31 7.29 4.38
CA THR A 127 30.15 6.37 5.17
C THR A 127 31.63 6.59 4.86
N ARG A 128 32.52 6.52 5.86
CA ARG A 128 33.96 6.74 5.67
C ARG A 128 34.83 5.94 6.63
N ASP A 129 36.02 5.57 6.17
CA ASP A 129 37.06 4.99 7.01
C ASP A 129 37.72 6.11 7.83
N ILE A 130 37.62 6.04 9.15
CA ILE A 130 38.20 7.04 10.06
C ILE A 130 39.61 6.65 10.52
N ILE A 131 39.90 5.36 10.53
CA ILE A 131 41.21 4.78 10.84
C ILE A 131 41.48 3.68 9.80
N VAL A 132 42.61 3.78 9.12
CA VAL A 132 43.13 2.73 8.24
C VAL A 132 44.55 2.41 8.67
N VAL A 133 44.82 1.14 8.98
CA VAL A 133 46.16 0.66 9.34
C VAL A 133 46.67 -0.29 8.27
N GLY A 134 47.89 -0.01 7.79
CA GLY A 134 48.51 -0.75 6.70
C GLY A 134 48.08 -0.24 5.33
N ASP A 135 48.87 -0.55 4.31
CA ASP A 135 48.54 -0.31 2.91
C ASP A 135 48.13 -1.59 2.15
N GLY A 136 48.24 -2.76 2.80
CA GLY A 136 47.98 -4.08 2.25
C GLY A 136 49.16 -4.69 1.49
N VAL A 137 50.34 -4.05 1.50
CA VAL A 137 51.51 -4.44 0.73
C VAL A 137 52.73 -4.59 1.64
N GLY A 138 53.07 -5.82 2.00
CA GLY A 138 54.23 -6.08 2.85
C GLY A 138 54.14 -7.46 3.53
N PRO A 139 55.14 -7.84 4.34
CA PRO A 139 54.95 -8.93 5.30
C PRO A 139 53.81 -8.59 6.28
N ALA A 140 53.15 -9.63 6.79
CA ALA A 140 52.15 -9.47 7.84
C ALA A 140 52.74 -8.72 9.04
N GLU A 141 51.92 -7.88 9.66
CA GLU A 141 52.29 -7.09 10.85
C GLU A 141 53.49 -6.13 10.66
N GLU A 142 53.76 -5.65 9.43
CA GLU A 142 54.76 -4.62 9.18
C GLU A 142 54.41 -3.29 9.87
N VAL A 143 53.13 -2.90 9.81
CA VAL A 143 52.61 -1.62 10.30
C VAL A 143 51.90 -1.83 11.64
N ASN A 144 52.69 -1.91 12.71
CA ASN A 144 52.16 -2.05 14.07
C ASN A 144 51.83 -0.70 14.69
N VAL A 145 50.55 -0.42 14.92
CA VAL A 145 50.07 0.88 15.41
C VAL A 145 49.41 0.73 16.77
N THR A 146 49.85 1.52 17.73
CA THR A 146 49.11 1.73 18.99
C THR A 146 48.51 3.14 18.99
N ILE A 147 47.19 3.25 19.15
CA ILE A 147 46.52 4.53 19.35
C ILE A 147 46.23 4.69 20.85
N ASP A 148 46.98 5.58 21.48
CA ASP A 148 46.88 5.89 22.91
C ASP A 148 46.07 7.17 23.13
N GLY A 149 45.23 7.20 24.17
CA GLY A 149 44.35 8.33 24.47
C GLY A 149 43.06 8.36 23.64
N LEU A 150 42.63 7.21 23.10
CA LEU A 150 41.37 7.11 22.37
C LEU A 150 40.18 7.45 23.29
N GLY A 151 39.24 8.25 22.79
CA GLY A 151 37.97 8.55 23.48
C GLY A 151 36.83 7.71 22.92
N GLN A 152 36.12 8.25 21.92
CA GLN A 152 34.92 7.65 21.35
C GLN A 152 34.99 7.64 19.82
N LEU A 153 34.50 6.55 19.21
CA LEU A 153 34.56 6.33 17.75
C LEU A 153 33.23 6.64 17.04
N GLY A 154 32.15 6.87 17.80
CA GLY A 154 30.80 7.12 17.31
C GLY A 154 30.57 8.45 16.58
N ARG A 155 29.55 8.49 15.70
CA ARG A 155 29.22 9.58 14.76
C ARG A 155 28.06 10.49 15.25
N HIS A 156 27.88 11.70 14.67
CA HIS A 156 26.72 12.57 14.93
C HIS A 156 25.65 12.60 13.81
N GLY A 157 25.99 12.42 12.53
CA GLY A 157 24.97 12.40 11.47
C GLY A 157 24.09 11.13 11.49
N ASP A 158 22.87 11.20 10.97
CA ASP A 158 21.93 10.07 10.95
C ASP A 158 22.19 9.17 9.71
N GLY A 159 22.04 7.85 9.85
CA GLY A 159 21.88 6.91 8.72
C GLY A 159 23.13 6.47 7.94
N VAL A 160 24.35 6.79 8.38
CA VAL A 160 25.61 6.27 7.81
C VAL A 160 26.66 6.02 8.90
N VAL A 161 27.74 5.30 8.58
CA VAL A 161 28.68 4.71 9.58
C VAL A 161 30.10 5.25 9.46
N ASN A 162 30.85 5.23 10.57
CA ASN A 162 32.31 5.34 10.56
C ASN A 162 32.90 3.93 10.50
N SER A 163 33.99 3.75 9.77
CA SER A 163 34.66 2.45 9.65
C SER A 163 36.09 2.50 10.14
N ILE A 164 36.54 1.43 10.80
CA ILE A 164 37.95 1.15 11.08
C ILE A 164 38.37 0.00 10.18
N ARG A 165 39.50 0.13 9.49
CA ARG A 165 40.01 -0.90 8.59
C ARG A 165 41.45 -1.25 8.96
N VAL A 166 41.69 -2.54 9.21
CA VAL A 166 43.04 -3.08 9.48
C VAL A 166 43.37 -4.07 8.37
N ARG A 167 44.37 -3.72 7.56
CA ARG A 167 44.81 -4.51 6.40
C ARG A 167 45.82 -5.61 6.82
N PRO A 168 46.13 -6.60 5.95
CA PRO A 168 46.96 -7.76 6.32
C PRO A 168 48.38 -7.47 6.79
N ASP A 169 48.94 -6.34 6.37
CA ASP A 169 50.26 -5.84 6.77
C ASP A 169 50.21 -5.03 8.08
N GLY A 170 49.03 -4.76 8.63
CA GLY A 170 48.81 -3.93 9.81
C GLY A 170 48.56 -4.71 11.10
N THR A 171 48.83 -4.07 12.23
CA THR A 171 48.25 -4.45 13.53
C THR A 171 47.76 -3.20 14.25
N LEU A 172 46.63 -3.31 14.95
CA LEU A 172 46.04 -2.17 15.64
C LEU A 172 45.83 -2.48 17.12
N THR A 173 46.47 -1.69 17.99
CA THR A 173 46.17 -1.67 19.43
C THR A 173 45.46 -0.38 19.79
N LEU A 174 44.24 -0.47 20.33
CA LEU A 174 43.47 0.65 20.85
C LEU A 174 43.62 0.72 22.38
N GLN A 175 44.17 1.83 22.87
CA GLN A 175 44.37 2.12 24.29
C GLN A 175 43.54 3.34 24.71
N PRO A 176 42.24 3.17 24.97
CA PRO A 176 41.37 4.29 25.33
C PRO A 176 41.62 4.77 26.76
N ALA A 177 41.39 6.07 26.99
CA ALA A 177 41.51 6.67 28.31
C ALA A 177 40.31 6.36 29.23
N SER A 178 39.14 5.99 28.68
CA SER A 178 37.89 5.79 29.44
C SER A 178 36.94 4.72 28.84
N GLY A 179 37.47 3.56 28.44
CA GLY A 179 36.70 2.50 27.78
C GLY A 179 36.55 2.72 26.27
N THR A 180 36.30 1.65 25.50
CA THR A 180 36.07 1.74 24.05
C THR A 180 34.56 1.81 23.79
N ASN A 181 34.12 2.91 23.21
CA ASN A 181 32.73 3.10 22.82
C ASN A 181 32.61 3.24 21.29
N LEU A 182 31.82 2.36 20.67
CA LEU A 182 31.63 2.28 19.22
C LEU A 182 30.41 3.05 18.68
N ALA A 183 29.55 3.62 19.53
CA ALA A 183 28.38 4.41 19.11
C ALA A 183 28.21 5.73 19.87
N TRP A 184 27.29 6.60 19.44
CA TRP A 184 26.94 7.84 20.16
C TRP A 184 25.46 7.88 20.53
N ALA A 185 25.11 7.54 21.78
CA ALA A 185 23.86 7.83 22.52
C ALA A 185 22.50 7.60 21.81
N ARG A 186 22.47 7.07 20.58
CA ARG A 186 21.32 6.82 19.69
C ARG A 186 21.63 5.62 18.80
N SER A 187 20.61 4.83 18.47
CA SER A 187 20.72 3.54 17.79
C SER A 187 21.12 3.57 16.31
N ASN A 188 21.39 4.74 15.72
CA ASN A 188 21.68 4.90 14.28
C ASN A 188 23.01 5.62 13.99
N ARG A 189 23.90 5.67 14.99
CA ARG A 189 25.16 6.44 14.99
C ARG A 189 26.33 5.58 15.46
N VAL A 190 26.76 4.66 14.60
CA VAL A 190 27.63 3.52 14.95
C VAL A 190 28.95 3.51 14.18
N THR A 191 29.88 2.69 14.67
CA THR A 191 31.18 2.41 14.05
C THR A 191 31.25 0.94 13.67
N GLN A 192 31.81 0.62 12.52
CA GLN A 192 32.09 -0.75 12.09
C GLN A 192 33.61 -0.98 12.04
N MET A 193 34.04 -2.20 12.31
CA MET A 193 35.45 -2.59 12.19
C MET A 193 35.62 -3.70 11.18
N TYR A 194 36.57 -3.56 10.26
CA TYR A 194 36.92 -4.53 9.24
C TYR A 194 38.36 -5.00 9.44
N ILE A 195 38.54 -6.30 9.64
CA ILE A 195 39.82 -6.95 9.95
C ILE A 195 40.16 -7.93 8.82
N ASP A 196 41.24 -7.64 8.09
CA ASP A 196 41.73 -8.48 6.99
C ASP A 196 43.08 -9.10 7.39
N ASN A 197 43.09 -10.38 7.76
CA ASN A 197 44.27 -11.16 8.19
C ASN A 197 45.24 -10.39 9.12
N ALA A 198 44.68 -9.64 10.08
CA ALA A 198 45.43 -8.78 10.98
C ALA A 198 44.96 -8.91 12.44
N PRO A 199 45.85 -8.76 13.43
CA PRO A 199 45.46 -8.69 14.82
C PRO A 199 45.02 -7.28 15.23
N VAL A 200 43.90 -7.22 15.96
CA VAL A 200 43.39 -6.05 16.65
C VAL A 200 43.28 -6.33 18.14
N VAL A 201 43.83 -5.44 18.97
CA VAL A 201 43.81 -5.54 20.42
C VAL A 201 43.17 -4.28 21.01
N VAL A 202 42.18 -4.45 21.87
CA VAL A 202 41.55 -3.36 22.62
C VAL A 202 41.84 -3.57 24.11
N THR A 203 42.45 -2.59 24.77
CA THR A 203 42.92 -2.79 26.16
C THR A 203 41.88 -2.51 27.24
N SER A 204 40.62 -2.33 26.87
CA SER A 204 39.49 -2.11 27.78
C SER A 204 38.24 -2.85 27.26
N PRO A 205 37.24 -3.13 28.12
CA PRO A 205 35.94 -3.64 27.65
C PRO A 205 35.33 -2.76 26.56
N VAL A 206 34.59 -3.37 25.64
CA VAL A 206 33.91 -2.72 24.52
C VAL A 206 32.44 -2.47 24.87
N SER A 207 31.96 -1.28 24.57
CA SER A 207 30.58 -0.83 24.79
C SER A 207 29.94 -0.27 23.53
N ASP A 208 28.61 -0.30 23.52
CA ASP A 208 27.68 -0.05 22.43
C ASP A 208 27.93 -0.95 21.20
N LEU A 209 28.23 -2.23 21.43
CA LEU A 209 28.37 -3.23 20.37
C LEU A 209 27.00 -3.82 19.96
N ASP A 210 26.04 -3.85 20.88
CA ASP A 210 24.67 -4.42 20.73
C ASP A 210 23.68 -3.53 19.94
N ILE A 211 24.19 -2.50 19.25
CA ILE A 211 23.39 -1.56 18.47
C ILE A 211 23.38 -2.00 17.00
N ALA A 212 22.19 -2.10 16.42
CA ALA A 212 22.01 -2.45 15.00
C ALA A 212 22.96 -1.70 14.05
N ASN A 213 23.66 -2.47 13.19
CA ASN A 213 24.72 -2.02 12.26
C ASN A 213 26.08 -1.67 12.89
N CYS A 214 26.27 -1.89 14.19
CA CYS A 214 27.59 -1.88 14.84
C CYS A 214 28.13 -3.31 14.85
N PHE A 215 29.30 -3.56 14.26
CA PHE A 215 29.87 -4.91 14.24
C PHE A 215 31.39 -4.90 14.04
N ILE A 216 32.00 -6.04 14.36
CA ILE A 216 33.38 -6.39 14.04
C ILE A 216 33.34 -7.49 12.97
N HIS A 217 33.85 -7.18 11.79
CA HIS A 217 33.83 -8.04 10.60
C HIS A 217 35.21 -8.57 10.25
N PHE A 218 35.32 -9.88 10.06
CA PHE A 218 36.54 -10.54 9.62
C PHE A 218 36.47 -10.84 8.10
N GLU A 219 37.33 -10.17 7.32
CA GLU A 219 37.36 -10.29 5.87
C GLU A 219 38.06 -11.57 5.39
N THR A 220 39.12 -12.01 6.09
CA THR A 220 39.92 -13.20 5.72
C THR A 220 40.42 -13.99 6.93
N ILE A 221 40.76 -15.26 6.68
CA ILE A 221 41.32 -16.18 7.67
C ILE A 221 42.64 -15.62 8.23
N GLY A 222 42.80 -15.73 9.56
CA GLY A 222 43.98 -15.26 10.30
C GLY A 222 43.77 -13.90 10.99
N GLY A 223 42.70 -13.17 10.67
CA GLY A 223 42.30 -11.98 11.42
C GLY A 223 41.91 -12.32 12.86
N SER A 224 42.28 -11.46 13.82
CA SER A 224 41.92 -11.68 15.23
C SER A 224 41.52 -10.39 15.94
N PHE A 225 40.59 -10.51 16.89
CA PHE A 225 40.16 -9.42 17.77
C PHE A 225 40.28 -9.85 19.22
N THR A 226 41.07 -9.13 20.01
CA THR A 226 41.31 -9.40 21.43
C THR A 226 40.80 -8.26 22.31
N ALA A 227 40.00 -8.57 23.33
CA ALA A 227 39.56 -7.57 24.31
C ALA A 227 39.30 -8.19 25.71
N PRO A 228 39.32 -7.40 26.80
CA PRO A 228 38.82 -7.81 28.10
C PRO A 228 37.33 -8.20 28.08
N PHE A 229 36.96 -9.19 28.90
CA PHE A 229 35.54 -9.46 29.19
C PHE A 229 34.88 -8.25 29.87
N GLY A 230 33.56 -8.11 29.70
CA GLY A 230 32.74 -7.01 30.21
C GLY A 230 32.24 -6.06 29.12
N GLY A 231 31.61 -4.96 29.52
CA GLY A 231 30.87 -4.12 28.58
C GLY A 231 29.66 -4.90 28.03
N ASP A 232 29.41 -4.79 26.73
CA ASP A 232 28.28 -5.50 26.09
C ASP A 232 28.66 -6.90 25.60
N ILE A 233 29.95 -7.23 25.58
CA ILE A 233 30.46 -8.55 25.16
C ILE A 233 30.17 -9.66 26.20
N GLY A 234 29.77 -9.27 27.42
CA GLY A 234 29.46 -10.19 28.51
C GLY A 234 30.68 -10.65 29.29
N ALA A 235 30.49 -11.59 30.23
CA ALA A 235 31.47 -11.88 31.29
C ALA A 235 32.34 -13.14 31.06
N ASP A 236 32.05 -13.94 30.04
CA ASP A 236 32.71 -15.21 29.76
C ASP A 236 32.70 -15.55 28.26
N ILE A 237 33.37 -16.65 27.89
CA ILE A 237 33.53 -17.07 26.50
C ILE A 237 32.21 -17.47 25.83
N VAL A 238 31.25 -17.99 26.60
CA VAL A 238 29.92 -18.38 26.09
C VAL A 238 29.14 -17.13 25.68
N ALA A 239 29.28 -16.04 26.44
CA ALA A 239 28.72 -14.75 26.05
C ALA A 239 29.34 -14.24 24.74
N VAL A 240 30.66 -14.37 24.56
CA VAL A 240 31.34 -14.00 23.30
C VAL A 240 30.83 -14.81 22.12
N GLU A 241 30.71 -16.13 22.26
CA GLU A 241 30.23 -17.02 21.20
C GLU A 241 28.77 -16.72 20.81
N SER A 242 27.94 -16.29 21.76
CA SER A 242 26.53 -15.93 21.49
C SER A 242 26.36 -14.71 20.59
N LEU A 243 27.43 -13.93 20.36
CA LEU A 243 27.44 -12.74 19.52
C LEU A 243 27.86 -13.05 18.06
N PHE A 244 28.19 -14.31 17.75
CA PHE A 244 28.57 -14.70 16.39
C PHE A 244 27.37 -14.66 15.44
N GLY A 245 27.57 -14.07 14.26
CA GLY A 245 26.53 -13.86 13.25
C GLY A 245 25.74 -12.56 13.41
N ASP A 246 25.90 -11.85 14.53
CA ASP A 246 25.28 -10.56 14.79
C ASP A 246 26.35 -9.46 14.94
N ASP A 247 27.00 -9.38 16.10
CA ASP A 247 28.01 -8.35 16.41
C ASP A 247 29.42 -8.74 15.95
N PHE A 248 29.71 -10.04 15.92
CA PHE A 248 30.91 -10.60 15.26
C PHE A 248 30.50 -11.31 13.98
N THR A 249 30.92 -10.77 12.84
CA THR A 249 30.55 -11.27 11.51
C THR A 249 31.80 -11.66 10.71
N ALA A 250 31.62 -12.50 9.70
CA ALA A 250 32.72 -12.94 8.85
C ALA A 250 32.31 -12.97 7.37
N ALA A 251 33.27 -12.80 6.47
CA ALA A 251 33.07 -12.99 5.05
C ALA A 251 32.76 -14.46 4.71
N SER A 252 32.16 -14.69 3.54
CA SER A 252 31.86 -16.04 3.05
C SER A 252 33.12 -16.92 2.99
N GLY A 253 33.04 -18.14 3.53
CA GLY A 253 34.16 -19.08 3.59
C GLY A 253 35.11 -18.91 4.80
N VAL A 254 34.77 -18.04 5.75
CA VAL A 254 35.49 -17.84 7.01
C VAL A 254 34.58 -18.26 8.18
N SER A 255 35.10 -18.99 9.15
CA SER A 255 34.42 -19.28 10.42
C SER A 255 35.08 -18.55 11.58
N LEU A 256 34.36 -18.34 12.67
CA LEU A 256 34.87 -17.68 13.87
C LEU A 256 35.05 -18.68 14.99
N GLU A 257 36.17 -18.57 15.70
CA GLU A 257 36.45 -19.30 16.94
C GLU A 257 36.73 -18.30 18.06
N ALA A 258 36.13 -18.50 19.22
CA ALA A 258 36.43 -17.73 20.43
C ALA A 258 37.37 -18.53 21.34
N THR A 259 38.40 -17.87 21.88
CA THR A 259 39.32 -18.45 22.88
C THR A 259 39.34 -17.58 24.14
N ASP A 260 39.12 -18.19 25.30
CA ASP A 260 39.42 -17.56 26.60
C ASP A 260 40.93 -17.60 26.84
N ASN A 261 41.56 -16.43 26.98
CA ASN A 261 43.01 -16.32 27.16
C ASN A 261 43.44 -16.62 28.62
N LEU A 262 42.49 -16.84 29.53
CA LEU A 262 42.70 -17.13 30.96
C LEU A 262 43.38 -16.00 31.75
N ASP A 263 43.41 -14.79 31.21
CA ASP A 263 43.95 -13.58 31.83
C ASP A 263 42.90 -12.48 32.02
N GLY A 264 41.62 -12.80 31.80
CA GLY A 264 40.51 -11.86 31.81
C GLY A 264 40.20 -11.23 30.45
N THR A 265 40.86 -11.69 29.38
CA THR A 265 40.58 -11.33 27.99
C THR A 265 40.13 -12.54 27.16
N PHE A 266 39.48 -12.26 26.03
CA PHE A 266 39.14 -13.25 25.00
C PHE A 266 39.76 -12.87 23.66
N THR A 267 39.88 -13.85 22.77
CA THR A 267 40.28 -13.65 21.37
C THR A 267 39.24 -14.29 20.45
N VAL A 268 38.67 -13.52 19.52
CA VAL A 268 37.91 -14.06 18.38
C VAL A 268 38.85 -14.14 17.18
N THR A 269 38.95 -15.30 16.55
CA THR A 269 39.84 -15.56 15.40
C THR A 269 39.05 -16.03 14.20
N ALA A 270 39.36 -15.47 13.03
CA ALA A 270 38.92 -15.96 11.75
C ALA A 270 39.71 -17.22 11.38
N VAL A 271 39.03 -18.37 11.36
CA VAL A 271 39.60 -19.68 11.06
C VAL A 271 39.05 -20.25 9.76
N THR A 272 39.69 -21.31 9.28
CA THR A 272 39.09 -22.12 8.22
C THR A 272 37.84 -22.80 8.79
N PRO A 273 36.71 -22.83 8.07
CA PRO A 273 35.54 -23.55 8.53
C PRO A 273 35.89 -24.97 8.97
N PRO A 274 35.33 -25.45 10.10
CA PRO A 274 35.58 -26.82 10.55
C PRO A 274 35.23 -27.79 9.42
N VAL A 275 36.11 -28.76 9.18
CA VAL A 275 35.82 -29.85 8.25
C VAL A 275 34.72 -30.69 8.88
N VAL A 276 33.47 -30.47 8.46
CA VAL A 276 32.39 -31.43 8.69
C VAL A 276 32.79 -32.71 7.98
N GLU A 277 32.99 -33.81 8.71
CA GLU A 277 33.17 -35.13 8.08
C GLU A 277 31.86 -35.50 7.38
N ARG A 278 31.80 -35.20 6.07
CA ARG A 278 30.70 -35.59 5.20
C ARG A 278 30.94 -37.01 4.70
N ASN A 279 30.01 -37.90 5.03
CA ASN A 279 30.01 -39.25 4.48
C ASN A 279 29.35 -39.16 3.10
N PHE A 280 30.15 -39.07 2.05
CA PHE A 280 29.65 -39.00 0.68
C PHE A 280 29.14 -40.37 0.21
N TRP A 281 27.88 -40.42 -0.21
CA TRP A 281 27.25 -41.59 -0.78
C TRP A 281 27.42 -41.59 -2.29
N THR A 282 28.40 -42.34 -2.78
CA THR A 282 28.64 -42.56 -4.22
C THR A 282 28.39 -44.03 -4.60
N GLY A 283 27.77 -44.28 -5.76
CA GLY A 283 27.49 -45.64 -6.25
C GLY A 283 28.79 -46.40 -6.57
N ILE A 284 28.95 -47.61 -6.05
CA ILE A 284 30.27 -48.24 -5.93
C ILE A 284 30.78 -49.00 -7.16
N ASN A 285 29.99 -49.37 -8.18
CA ASN A 285 30.50 -50.24 -9.25
C ASN A 285 29.79 -50.09 -10.61
N GLY A 286 29.93 -48.93 -11.24
CA GLY A 286 29.37 -48.66 -12.56
C GLY A 286 27.99 -47.98 -12.49
N ASN A 287 27.48 -47.64 -13.66
CA ASN A 287 26.36 -46.73 -13.91
C ASN A 287 25.02 -47.03 -13.20
N ASP A 288 24.90 -48.12 -12.43
CA ASP A 288 23.64 -48.56 -11.83
C ASP A 288 23.75 -48.68 -10.29
N TRP A 289 22.93 -47.90 -9.58
CA TRP A 289 22.52 -48.19 -8.21
C TRP A 289 21.75 -49.51 -8.25
N ASP A 290 22.39 -50.61 -7.86
CA ASP A 290 21.75 -51.93 -7.90
C ASP A 290 20.56 -51.97 -6.93
N THR A 291 19.35 -51.90 -7.50
CA THR A 291 18.05 -52.00 -6.81
C THR A 291 17.82 -53.35 -6.12
N SER A 292 18.66 -54.36 -6.35
CA SER A 292 18.40 -55.74 -5.94
C SER A 292 19.04 -56.16 -4.63
N THR A 293 19.87 -55.33 -3.98
CA THR A 293 20.41 -55.65 -2.67
C THR A 293 20.50 -54.42 -1.77
N THR A 294 20.04 -54.54 -0.53
CA THR A 294 20.30 -53.61 0.59
C THR A 294 21.80 -53.49 0.93
N ALA A 295 22.71 -53.93 0.05
CA ALA A 295 24.16 -54.01 0.26
C ALA A 295 24.94 -52.79 -0.25
N ASN A 296 24.29 -51.83 -0.91
CA ASN A 296 24.93 -50.59 -1.36
C ASN A 296 25.25 -49.61 -0.20
N PHE A 297 24.85 -49.94 1.04
CA PHE A 297 25.09 -49.12 2.24
C PHE A 297 26.38 -49.46 3.00
N THR A 298 27.21 -50.36 2.48
CA THR A 298 28.22 -51.04 3.32
C THR A 298 29.68 -50.61 3.13
N LEU A 299 30.02 -49.68 2.23
CA LEU A 299 31.43 -49.51 1.82
C LEU A 299 31.91 -48.09 1.45
N ASN A 300 31.37 -47.04 2.07
CA ASN A 300 32.08 -45.74 2.13
C ASN A 300 32.65 -45.57 3.54
N SER A 301 33.97 -45.76 3.65
CA SER A 301 34.73 -46.20 4.84
C SER A 301 34.30 -45.66 6.22
N PRO A 302 33.71 -46.49 7.10
CA PRO A 302 34.04 -46.47 8.52
C PRO A 302 35.26 -47.37 8.70
N SER A 303 36.35 -46.90 9.30
CA SER A 303 37.45 -47.81 9.64
C SER A 303 36.95 -48.84 10.66
N GLU A 304 36.61 -50.03 10.16
CA GLU A 304 36.17 -51.25 10.85
C GLU A 304 34.63 -51.45 11.06
N ALA A 305 34.08 -52.31 10.20
CA ALA A 305 32.97 -53.25 10.41
C ALA A 305 31.55 -52.73 10.74
N LEU A 306 30.72 -52.54 9.69
CA LEU A 306 29.27 -52.73 9.75
C LEU A 306 28.87 -53.83 8.76
N ILE A 307 28.72 -55.07 9.25
CA ILE A 307 28.45 -56.27 8.43
C ILE A 307 26.93 -56.54 8.29
N SER A 308 26.07 -55.64 8.77
CA SER A 308 24.61 -55.75 8.59
C SER A 308 23.87 -54.43 8.86
N GLY A 309 24.45 -53.30 8.42
CA GLY A 309 23.94 -51.96 8.75
C GLY A 309 22.70 -51.53 7.97
N THR A 310 21.78 -50.88 8.68
CA THR A 310 20.61 -50.12 8.23
C THR A 310 20.97 -48.66 7.95
N PHE A 311 20.10 -47.86 7.32
CA PHE A 311 20.29 -46.39 7.18
C PHE A 311 20.54 -45.73 8.55
N ALA A 312 19.94 -46.29 9.62
CA ALA A 312 20.17 -45.90 11.01
C ALA A 312 21.62 -46.11 11.49
N ASP A 313 22.30 -47.16 11.04
CA ASP A 313 23.68 -47.47 11.47
C ASP A 313 24.73 -46.51 10.88
N VAL A 314 24.36 -45.72 9.86
CA VAL A 314 25.20 -44.69 9.23
C VAL A 314 25.15 -43.38 10.02
N ILE A 315 23.99 -43.06 10.59
CA ILE A 315 23.75 -41.81 11.33
C ILE A 315 24.36 -41.87 12.72
N ALA A 316 24.39 -43.06 13.34
CA ALA A 316 25.11 -43.30 14.60
C ALA A 316 26.64 -43.11 14.50
N GLY A 317 27.20 -42.93 13.28
CA GLY A 317 28.62 -42.74 13.00
C GLY A 317 29.00 -41.30 12.61
N SER A 318 28.85 -40.34 13.52
CA SER A 318 29.44 -38.97 13.53
C SER A 318 29.49 -38.13 12.23
N GLY A 319 28.79 -38.48 11.15
CA GLY A 319 28.89 -37.82 9.85
C GLY A 319 27.55 -37.61 9.17
N VAL A 320 27.45 -36.54 8.38
CA VAL A 320 26.25 -36.11 7.64
C VAL A 320 26.04 -37.03 6.42
N PRO A 321 24.89 -37.71 6.26
CA PRO A 321 24.53 -38.41 5.03
C PRO A 321 24.38 -37.44 3.84
N THR A 322 25.34 -37.45 2.91
CA THR A 322 25.31 -36.58 1.71
C THR A 322 25.13 -37.40 0.43
N PHE A 323 24.05 -37.14 -0.31
CA PHE A 323 23.77 -37.67 -1.65
C PHE A 323 24.25 -36.69 -2.71
N ALA A 324 25.37 -37.00 -3.40
CA ALA A 324 25.95 -36.11 -4.41
C ALA A 324 26.22 -36.85 -5.72
N ASP A 325 25.95 -36.21 -6.86
CA ASP A 325 26.24 -36.75 -8.20
C ASP A 325 27.57 -36.26 -8.78
N THR A 326 28.20 -35.30 -8.10
CA THR A 326 29.50 -34.72 -8.42
C THR A 326 30.44 -34.86 -7.22
N TYR A 327 31.64 -35.39 -7.48
CA TYR A 327 32.63 -35.68 -6.44
C TYR A 327 33.55 -34.46 -6.20
N ALA A 328 33.61 -33.97 -4.95
CA ALA A 328 34.39 -32.78 -4.60
C ALA A 328 35.93 -33.01 -4.58
N ALA A 329 36.44 -34.25 -4.68
CA ALA A 329 37.86 -34.54 -4.55
C ALA A 329 38.54 -34.98 -5.87
N GLY A 330 38.53 -34.12 -6.89
CA GLY A 330 39.56 -34.08 -7.96
C GLY A 330 39.81 -35.35 -8.80
N GLY A 331 38.98 -36.39 -8.68
CA GLY A 331 39.14 -37.67 -9.35
C GLY A 331 38.26 -37.79 -10.59
N SER A 332 38.79 -38.39 -11.66
CA SER A 332 38.08 -38.66 -12.92
C SER A 332 37.24 -39.94 -12.84
N THR A 333 36.25 -40.00 -11.95
CA THR A 333 35.24 -41.06 -11.94
C THR A 333 33.94 -40.60 -12.60
N PRO A 334 33.18 -41.49 -13.26
CA PRO A 334 31.97 -41.11 -13.98
C PRO A 334 30.88 -40.60 -13.03
N ALA A 335 30.07 -39.64 -13.49
CA ALA A 335 28.85 -39.23 -12.80
C ALA A 335 27.93 -40.43 -12.53
N VAL A 336 27.23 -40.40 -11.41
CA VAL A 336 26.17 -41.37 -11.07
C VAL A 336 25.14 -41.36 -12.21
N ALA A 337 24.85 -42.50 -12.85
CA ALA A 337 23.93 -42.53 -14.00
C ALA A 337 22.49 -42.94 -13.64
N THR A 338 22.25 -43.33 -12.39
CA THR A 338 20.95 -43.80 -11.89
C THR A 338 20.31 -42.74 -10.99
N ALA A 339 19.06 -42.38 -11.30
CA ALA A 339 18.33 -41.26 -10.72
C ALA A 339 17.39 -41.65 -9.56
N THR A 340 17.50 -42.86 -9.00
CA THR A 340 16.53 -43.38 -8.02
C THR A 340 17.19 -43.89 -6.75
N VAL A 341 16.75 -43.35 -5.62
CA VAL A 341 17.12 -43.69 -4.24
C VAL A 341 15.93 -44.44 -3.63
N ASN A 342 16.03 -45.76 -3.49
CA ASN A 342 15.00 -46.55 -2.80
C ASN A 342 15.38 -46.73 -1.32
N ILE A 343 14.55 -46.22 -0.41
CA ILE A 343 14.65 -46.45 1.03
C ILE A 343 13.90 -47.76 1.35
N PRO A 344 14.56 -48.80 1.89
CA PRO A 344 13.90 -50.05 2.25
C PRO A 344 12.87 -49.85 3.37
N ALA A 345 11.82 -50.69 3.36
CA ALA A 345 10.75 -50.65 4.37
C ALA A 345 11.28 -50.81 5.80
N GLY A 346 10.75 -50.01 6.74
CA GLY A 346 11.11 -50.02 8.16
C GLY A 346 12.49 -49.44 8.49
N GLN A 347 13.08 -48.64 7.60
CA GLN A 347 14.32 -47.90 7.86
C GLN A 347 13.97 -46.50 8.40
N VAL A 348 14.45 -46.24 9.61
CA VAL A 348 14.33 -44.95 10.31
C VAL A 348 15.66 -44.21 10.17
N VAL A 349 15.57 -42.89 10.01
CA VAL A 349 16.70 -41.96 10.14
C VAL A 349 16.78 -41.59 11.64
N GLU A 350 17.89 -41.89 12.33
CA GLU A 350 18.14 -41.25 13.64
C GLU A 350 18.44 -39.75 13.42
N ALA A 351 18.36 -38.93 14.45
CA ALA A 351 18.50 -37.48 14.35
C ALA A 351 19.75 -37.00 13.60
N GLY A 352 19.60 -36.01 12.71
CA GLY A 352 20.72 -35.44 11.98
C GLY A 352 20.34 -34.71 10.70
N LEU A 353 21.36 -34.24 9.97
CA LEU A 353 21.20 -33.55 8.68
C LEU A 353 21.36 -34.53 7.52
N ILE A 354 20.45 -34.54 6.56
CA ILE A 354 20.57 -35.22 5.26
C ILE A 354 20.79 -34.16 4.18
N GLU A 355 21.83 -34.30 3.36
CA GLU A 355 22.13 -33.36 2.26
C GLU A 355 21.92 -34.01 0.89
N PHE A 356 21.27 -33.29 -0.03
CA PHE A 356 21.19 -33.62 -1.46
C PHE A 356 21.91 -32.53 -2.26
N ILE A 357 23.01 -32.91 -2.94
CA ILE A 357 23.87 -32.05 -3.75
C ILE A 357 23.96 -32.63 -5.17
N ASN A 358 22.86 -32.58 -5.90
CA ASN A 358 22.69 -33.31 -7.15
C ASN A 358 22.54 -32.39 -8.37
N VAL A 359 23.65 -31.84 -8.84
CA VAL A 359 23.71 -30.73 -9.81
C VAL A 359 23.27 -31.14 -11.24
N SER A 360 23.54 -32.38 -11.64
CA SER A 360 23.37 -32.89 -13.02
C SER A 360 22.28 -33.97 -13.15
N VAL A 361 21.96 -34.68 -12.08
CA VAL A 361 21.09 -35.85 -12.07
C VAL A 361 20.00 -35.64 -11.03
N PRO A 362 18.73 -35.51 -11.44
CA PRO A 362 17.61 -35.51 -10.51
C PRO A 362 17.56 -36.81 -9.72
N TYR A 363 17.20 -36.74 -8.44
CA TYR A 363 17.01 -37.91 -7.60
C TYR A 363 15.55 -38.13 -7.28
N VAL A 364 15.09 -39.38 -7.37
CA VAL A 364 13.77 -39.82 -6.93
C VAL A 364 13.96 -40.65 -5.67
N VAL A 365 13.48 -40.17 -4.54
CA VAL A 365 13.46 -40.89 -3.27
C VAL A 365 12.10 -41.55 -3.10
N ALA A 366 12.07 -42.87 -2.98
CA ALA A 366 10.85 -43.65 -2.80
C ALA A 366 11.04 -44.73 -1.73
N SER A 367 9.96 -45.12 -1.05
CA SER A 367 9.96 -46.28 -0.15
C SER A 367 9.02 -47.40 -0.62
N ASN A 368 9.41 -48.63 -0.34
CA ASN A 368 8.61 -49.83 -0.65
C ASN A 368 7.38 -50.00 0.26
N ASP A 369 7.33 -49.33 1.42
CA ASP A 369 6.18 -49.37 2.36
C ASP A 369 5.37 -48.06 2.38
N ALA A 370 5.65 -47.15 1.43
CA ALA A 370 5.08 -45.81 1.35
C ALA A 370 5.48 -44.83 2.48
N VAL A 371 6.44 -45.21 3.34
CA VAL A 371 7.07 -44.32 4.33
C VAL A 371 8.55 -44.13 3.98
N GLY A 372 8.90 -42.96 3.46
CA GLY A 372 10.24 -42.56 3.01
C GLY A 372 11.17 -42.19 4.16
N ILE A 373 11.69 -40.96 4.13
CA ILE A 373 12.49 -40.41 5.24
C ILE A 373 11.58 -40.34 6.45
N SER A 374 11.93 -41.03 7.53
CA SER A 374 11.13 -41.07 8.75
C SER A 374 11.97 -40.94 10.01
N ASP A 375 11.47 -40.14 10.95
CA ASP A 375 12.03 -39.95 12.29
C ASP A 375 10.96 -40.25 13.36
N PRO A 376 11.06 -41.38 14.09
CA PRO A 376 10.07 -41.80 15.06
C PRO A 376 10.14 -41.04 16.40
N ASP A 377 11.18 -40.25 16.65
CA ASP A 377 11.37 -39.56 17.94
C ASP A 377 11.33 -38.04 17.76
N ALA A 378 10.18 -37.43 18.04
CA ALA A 378 9.99 -35.98 18.00
C ALA A 378 10.87 -35.17 18.98
N SER A 379 11.73 -35.82 19.78
CA SER A 379 12.69 -35.14 20.66
C SER A 379 14.07 -34.95 20.05
N GLU A 380 14.32 -35.54 18.88
CA GLU A 380 15.53 -35.32 18.09
C GLU A 380 15.13 -35.00 16.64
N ASP A 381 15.72 -33.96 16.04
CA ASP A 381 15.23 -33.42 14.75
C ASP A 381 16.07 -33.93 13.56
N THR A 382 15.42 -34.56 12.59
CA THR A 382 16.00 -34.84 11.27
C THR A 382 15.78 -33.66 10.31
N PHE A 383 16.85 -33.08 9.76
CA PHE A 383 16.83 -31.98 8.79
C PHE A 383 17.17 -32.48 7.39
N VAL A 384 16.60 -31.86 6.35
CA VAL A 384 16.90 -32.17 4.95
C VAL A 384 17.34 -30.90 4.22
N ASP A 385 18.56 -30.86 3.68
CA ASP A 385 19.03 -29.76 2.82
C ASP A 385 19.13 -30.24 1.37
N ILE A 386 18.53 -29.47 0.46
CA ILE A 386 18.64 -29.66 -0.99
C ILE A 386 19.32 -28.41 -1.54
N SER A 387 20.49 -28.59 -2.15
CA SER A 387 21.33 -27.47 -2.55
C SER A 387 21.98 -27.66 -3.92
N ALA A 388 22.80 -26.68 -4.32
CA ALA A 388 23.59 -26.68 -5.55
C ALA A 388 22.79 -26.87 -6.86
N GLY A 389 21.55 -26.38 -6.93
CA GLY A 389 20.72 -26.47 -8.13
C GLY A 389 20.09 -27.83 -8.38
N GLY A 390 20.18 -28.75 -7.41
CA GLY A 390 19.71 -30.11 -7.59
C GLY A 390 18.20 -30.27 -7.54
N THR A 391 17.68 -31.32 -8.20
CA THR A 391 16.25 -31.67 -8.19
C THR A 391 16.02 -32.97 -7.43
N VAL A 392 15.19 -32.95 -6.39
CA VAL A 392 14.81 -34.14 -5.62
C VAL A 392 13.30 -34.36 -5.72
N THR A 393 12.86 -35.55 -6.07
CA THR A 393 11.46 -35.97 -6.07
C THR A 393 11.23 -36.93 -4.91
N LEU A 394 10.27 -36.62 -4.03
CA LEU A 394 9.85 -37.52 -2.94
C LEU A 394 8.53 -38.19 -3.32
N LEU A 395 8.47 -39.51 -3.20
CA LEU A 395 7.29 -40.33 -3.49
C LEU A 395 6.84 -41.08 -2.24
N GLY A 396 5.53 -41.05 -1.96
CA GLY A 396 4.97 -41.57 -0.72
C GLY A 396 5.05 -40.54 0.41
N GLN A 397 4.81 -41.01 1.63
CA GLN A 397 4.80 -40.19 2.83
C GLN A 397 6.21 -40.11 3.44
N HIS A 398 6.65 -38.93 3.84
CA HIS A 398 7.91 -38.70 4.55
C HIS A 398 7.57 -37.94 5.84
N GLU A 399 7.99 -38.43 7.01
CA GLU A 399 7.58 -37.91 8.32
C GLU A 399 8.79 -37.66 9.21
N TYR A 400 9.16 -36.39 9.42
CA TYR A 400 10.27 -35.99 10.27
C TYR A 400 10.06 -34.57 10.81
N PHE A 401 10.82 -34.17 11.82
CA PHE A 401 10.53 -32.96 12.61
C PHE A 401 11.43 -31.75 12.32
N GLY A 402 12.59 -31.95 11.69
CA GLY A 402 13.46 -30.85 11.27
C GLY A 402 13.08 -30.25 9.92
N ASP A 403 13.64 -29.08 9.62
CA ASP A 403 13.33 -28.33 8.41
C ASP A 403 13.85 -29.04 7.15
N THR A 404 13.05 -28.98 6.09
CA THR A 404 13.49 -29.11 4.71
C THR A 404 13.92 -27.75 4.17
N THR A 405 15.21 -27.56 3.89
CA THR A 405 15.75 -26.32 3.32
C THR A 405 16.08 -26.53 1.84
N LEU A 406 15.63 -25.62 0.98
CA LEU A 406 16.03 -25.55 -0.41
C LEU A 406 16.88 -24.31 -0.63
N SER A 407 18.08 -24.49 -1.16
CA SER A 407 19.02 -23.39 -1.45
C SER A 407 19.65 -23.47 -2.84
N ASN A 408 20.24 -22.35 -3.28
CA ASN A 408 21.09 -22.27 -4.47
C ASN A 408 20.45 -22.81 -5.77
N GLY A 409 19.18 -22.48 -6.02
CA GLY A 409 18.51 -22.86 -7.26
C GLY A 409 17.93 -24.28 -7.30
N SER A 410 17.83 -24.95 -6.14
CA SER A 410 17.36 -26.33 -6.06
C SER A 410 15.85 -26.46 -6.26
N THR A 411 15.38 -27.68 -6.54
CA THR A 411 13.97 -28.00 -6.70
C THR A 411 13.57 -29.25 -5.92
N LEU A 412 12.52 -29.16 -5.12
CA LEU A 412 11.86 -30.30 -4.50
C LEU A 412 10.55 -30.58 -5.24
N ILE A 413 10.33 -31.82 -5.63
CA ILE A 413 9.08 -32.30 -6.24
C ILE A 413 8.42 -33.28 -5.28
N LEU A 414 7.16 -33.04 -4.94
CA LEU A 414 6.37 -33.90 -4.05
C LEU A 414 5.32 -34.62 -4.90
N GLY A 415 5.58 -35.89 -5.17
CA GLY A 415 4.75 -36.75 -6.02
C GLY A 415 5.18 -36.81 -7.48
N ASN A 416 4.46 -37.63 -8.24
CA ASN A 416 4.54 -37.75 -9.68
C ASN A 416 3.23 -38.32 -10.26
N SER A 417 3.23 -38.62 -11.57
CA SER A 417 2.08 -39.27 -12.27
C SER A 417 1.63 -40.63 -11.73
N THR A 418 2.39 -41.28 -10.84
CA THR A 418 2.09 -42.62 -10.30
C THR A 418 1.88 -42.68 -8.79
N ALA A 419 2.39 -41.70 -8.03
CA ALA A 419 2.31 -41.67 -6.58
C ALA A 419 2.27 -40.22 -6.08
N VAL A 420 1.48 -39.95 -5.04
CA VAL A 420 1.51 -38.67 -4.32
C VAL A 420 2.73 -38.65 -3.40
N GLY A 421 3.36 -37.49 -3.25
CA GLY A 421 4.40 -37.23 -2.26
C GLY A 421 3.86 -36.35 -1.14
N GLU A 422 4.12 -36.71 0.10
CA GLU A 422 3.66 -35.98 1.29
C GLU A 422 4.82 -35.77 2.26
N LEU A 423 4.94 -34.55 2.78
CA LEU A 423 5.80 -34.22 3.92
C LEU A 423 4.93 -33.99 5.15
N LEU A 424 5.20 -34.74 6.21
CA LEU A 424 4.53 -34.61 7.50
C LEU A 424 5.52 -34.10 8.55
N ASN A 425 5.04 -33.19 9.40
CA ASN A 425 5.77 -32.60 10.54
C ASN A 425 7.06 -31.82 10.22
N SER A 426 7.44 -31.70 8.94
CA SER A 426 8.64 -31.00 8.49
C SER A 426 8.29 -29.67 7.83
N PRO A 427 8.69 -28.52 8.41
CA PRO A 427 8.63 -27.23 7.72
C PRO A 427 9.50 -27.21 6.47
N VAL A 428 9.03 -26.56 5.40
CA VAL A 428 9.82 -26.32 4.20
C VAL A 428 10.17 -24.83 4.10
N ALA A 429 11.47 -24.54 4.00
CA ALA A 429 12.03 -23.23 3.74
C ALA A 429 12.52 -23.14 2.28
N ILE A 430 11.90 -22.27 1.49
CA ILE A 430 12.19 -22.12 0.06
C ILE A 430 13.03 -20.85 -0.13
N LEU A 431 14.36 -20.97 -0.05
CA LEU A 431 15.24 -19.80 -0.21
C LEU A 431 15.20 -19.28 -1.65
N THR A 432 15.71 -18.06 -1.84
CA THR A 432 15.77 -17.38 -3.14
C THR A 432 16.27 -18.30 -4.25
N ASP A 433 15.65 -18.17 -5.43
CA ASP A 433 15.90 -18.94 -6.65
C ASP A 433 15.57 -20.44 -6.58
N SER A 434 15.10 -20.97 -5.44
CA SER A 434 14.73 -22.39 -5.30
C SER A 434 13.22 -22.60 -5.53
N ASN A 435 12.78 -23.84 -5.79
CA ASN A 435 11.39 -24.13 -6.14
C ASN A 435 10.83 -25.39 -5.44
N VAL A 436 9.58 -25.34 -5.00
CA VAL A 436 8.82 -26.53 -4.57
C VAL A 436 7.68 -26.80 -5.53
N ILE A 437 7.64 -28.00 -6.10
CA ILE A 437 6.59 -28.47 -7.01
C ILE A 437 5.76 -29.54 -6.31
N TYR A 438 4.46 -29.31 -6.13
CA TYR A 438 3.52 -30.37 -5.75
C TYR A 438 2.86 -30.96 -6.99
N ASP A 439 3.14 -32.24 -7.27
CA ASP A 439 2.52 -33.00 -8.34
C ASP A 439 1.37 -33.86 -7.80
N THR A 440 0.15 -33.38 -8.05
CA THR A 440 -1.08 -34.09 -7.67
C THR A 440 -1.64 -34.97 -8.79
N SER A 441 -0.85 -35.29 -9.83
CA SER A 441 -1.31 -36.10 -10.97
C SER A 441 -1.81 -37.50 -10.56
N ALA A 442 -1.23 -38.09 -9.53
CA ALA A 442 -1.66 -39.38 -8.99
C ALA A 442 -2.74 -39.27 -7.88
N ALA A 443 -3.10 -38.06 -7.45
CA ALA A 443 -4.04 -37.87 -6.34
C ALA A 443 -5.47 -38.21 -6.77
N THR A 444 -6.15 -39.06 -5.98
CA THR A 444 -7.57 -39.40 -6.18
C THR A 444 -8.51 -38.64 -5.24
N GLU A 445 -7.95 -37.97 -4.24
CA GLU A 445 -8.64 -37.14 -3.25
C GLU A 445 -7.87 -35.83 -3.06
N THR A 446 -8.43 -34.88 -2.31
CA THR A 446 -7.75 -33.63 -1.96
C THR A 446 -6.52 -33.93 -1.09
N VAL A 447 -5.34 -33.47 -1.53
CA VAL A 447 -4.13 -33.48 -0.72
C VAL A 447 -4.17 -32.28 0.22
N ILE A 448 -4.12 -32.50 1.53
CA ILE A 448 -4.20 -31.44 2.53
C ILE A 448 -2.82 -31.25 3.17
N ILE A 449 -2.31 -30.03 3.09
CA ILE A 449 -1.06 -29.63 3.72
C ILE A 449 -1.40 -28.86 4.99
N SER A 450 -1.17 -29.51 6.13
CA SER A 450 -1.33 -28.86 7.43
C SER A 450 -0.26 -27.77 7.64
N THR A 451 -0.54 -26.84 8.56
CA THR A 451 0.18 -25.58 8.84
C THR A 451 1.69 -25.68 9.10
N ALA A 452 2.26 -26.88 9.14
CA ALA A 452 3.66 -27.14 9.45
C ALA A 452 4.56 -27.35 8.23
N SER A 453 4.07 -27.28 6.98
CA SER A 453 4.83 -27.89 5.85
C SER A 453 5.44 -26.91 4.83
N ILE A 454 5.00 -25.66 4.71
CA ILE A 454 5.70 -24.62 3.94
C ILE A 454 5.63 -23.32 4.72
N TYR A 455 6.77 -22.83 5.20
CA TYR A 455 6.77 -21.86 6.28
C TYR A 455 7.58 -20.60 6.01
N SER A 456 8.54 -20.60 5.07
CA SER A 456 9.39 -19.42 4.89
C SER A 456 10.05 -19.34 3.51
N GLY A 457 10.52 -18.14 3.18
CA GLY A 457 11.39 -17.87 2.04
C GLY A 457 10.70 -17.23 0.85
N SER A 458 11.50 -16.85 -0.14
CA SER A 458 11.11 -16.07 -1.32
C SER A 458 11.33 -16.81 -2.65
N GLY A 459 11.65 -18.11 -2.61
CA GLY A 459 11.70 -18.95 -3.81
C GLY A 459 10.30 -19.29 -4.33
N ASP A 460 10.20 -20.07 -5.40
CA ASP A 460 8.95 -20.31 -6.11
C ASP A 460 8.19 -21.54 -5.58
N PHE A 461 6.88 -21.54 -5.80
CA PHE A 461 6.00 -22.66 -5.52
C PHE A 461 5.16 -22.97 -6.75
N GLU A 462 5.11 -24.24 -7.15
CA GLU A 462 4.34 -24.69 -8.31
C GLU A 462 3.38 -25.82 -7.94
N LYS A 463 2.13 -25.71 -8.39
CA LYS A 463 1.12 -26.76 -8.34
C LYS A 463 0.90 -27.33 -9.73
N ILE A 464 1.11 -28.64 -9.89
CA ILE A 464 0.84 -29.39 -11.13
C ILE A 464 -0.09 -30.58 -10.89
N GLY A 465 -0.52 -31.21 -11.99
CA GLY A 465 -1.48 -32.31 -12.01
C GLY A 465 -2.93 -31.90 -11.74
N ALA A 466 -3.88 -32.66 -12.28
CA ALA A 466 -5.31 -32.32 -12.23
C ALA A 466 -5.96 -32.34 -10.83
N GLY A 467 -5.29 -32.89 -9.81
CA GLY A 467 -5.81 -33.02 -8.45
C GLY A 467 -5.94 -31.68 -7.70
N THR A 468 -6.58 -31.75 -6.54
CA THR A 468 -6.74 -30.60 -5.62
C THR A 468 -5.69 -30.66 -4.52
N LEU A 469 -4.97 -29.56 -4.32
CA LEU A 469 -4.06 -29.34 -3.21
C LEU A 469 -4.63 -28.23 -2.31
N ALA A 470 -4.75 -28.47 -1.01
CA ALA A 470 -5.31 -27.52 -0.07
C ALA A 470 -4.31 -27.17 1.03
N PHE A 471 -4.18 -25.89 1.32
CA PHE A 471 -3.39 -25.35 2.42
C PHE A 471 -4.29 -24.64 3.42
N ASP A 472 -3.99 -24.85 4.70
CA ASP A 472 -4.66 -24.10 5.77
C ASP A 472 -4.10 -22.67 5.90
N SER A 473 -2.84 -22.42 5.52
CA SER A 473 -2.19 -21.10 5.57
C SER A 473 -0.90 -21.05 4.74
N PHE A 474 -0.61 -19.89 4.13
CA PHE A 474 0.66 -19.55 3.44
C PHE A 474 1.36 -18.35 4.10
N ALA A 475 1.22 -18.17 5.41
CA ALA A 475 1.55 -16.90 6.07
C ALA A 475 3.05 -16.55 6.16
N GLY A 476 3.99 -17.46 5.88
CA GLY A 476 5.43 -17.15 5.96
C GLY A 476 6.18 -17.20 4.62
N TYR A 477 5.52 -17.66 3.57
CA TYR A 477 6.05 -17.75 2.21
C TYR A 477 5.76 -16.47 1.41
N SER A 478 6.75 -15.90 0.72
CA SER A 478 6.60 -14.63 -0.03
C SER A 478 6.95 -14.67 -1.52
N GLY A 479 7.34 -15.83 -2.04
CA GLY A 479 7.69 -15.97 -3.45
C GLY A 479 6.49 -16.05 -4.41
N SER A 480 6.76 -16.48 -5.64
CA SER A 480 5.76 -16.59 -6.70
C SER A 480 5.08 -17.95 -6.70
N THR A 481 3.75 -17.96 -6.85
CA THR A 481 2.93 -19.17 -6.92
C THR A 481 2.45 -19.42 -8.34
N THR A 482 2.77 -20.57 -8.92
CA THR A 482 2.32 -20.99 -10.26
C THR A 482 1.37 -22.18 -10.16
N ILE A 483 0.26 -22.16 -10.90
CA ILE A 483 -0.73 -23.23 -10.93
C ILE A 483 -0.92 -23.68 -12.38
N THR A 484 -0.18 -24.72 -12.75
CA THR A 484 -0.14 -25.24 -14.11
C THR A 484 -1.35 -26.13 -14.40
N GLU A 485 -1.81 -26.92 -13.43
CA GLU A 485 -3.01 -27.77 -13.55
C GLU A 485 -3.76 -27.92 -12.21
N GLY A 486 -5.06 -28.22 -12.29
CA GLY A 486 -5.90 -28.60 -11.16
C GLY A 486 -6.30 -27.42 -10.27
N THR A 487 -6.43 -27.66 -8.97
CA THR A 487 -6.88 -26.64 -8.01
C THR A 487 -5.92 -26.50 -6.85
N LEU A 488 -5.52 -25.26 -6.55
CA LEU A 488 -4.85 -24.88 -5.31
C LEU A 488 -5.87 -24.15 -4.42
N VAL A 489 -6.14 -24.69 -3.23
CA VAL A 489 -7.04 -24.08 -2.23
C VAL A 489 -6.19 -23.46 -1.12
N MET A 490 -6.46 -22.19 -0.80
CA MET A 490 -5.86 -21.45 0.30
C MET A 490 -6.96 -21.01 1.28
N ASN A 491 -7.01 -21.64 2.46
CA ASN A 491 -8.06 -21.41 3.46
C ASN A 491 -7.73 -20.30 4.48
N ALA A 492 -6.87 -19.33 4.14
CA ALA A 492 -6.49 -18.20 5.00
C ALA A 492 -5.66 -17.13 4.23
N ASN A 493 -4.83 -16.37 4.95
CA ASN A 493 -3.89 -15.41 4.39
C ASN A 493 -2.79 -16.13 3.58
N SER A 494 -2.41 -15.55 2.45
CA SER A 494 -1.20 -15.90 1.71
C SER A 494 -0.29 -14.69 1.64
N ASN A 495 1.02 -14.92 1.79
CA ASN A 495 2.04 -13.88 1.61
C ASN A 495 2.69 -13.92 0.20
N SER A 496 2.24 -14.78 -0.71
CA SER A 496 2.77 -14.89 -2.07
C SER A 496 2.74 -13.54 -2.79
N SER A 497 3.84 -13.20 -3.46
CA SER A 497 3.99 -11.94 -4.20
C SER A 497 3.35 -11.98 -5.59
N SER A 498 3.11 -13.17 -6.15
CA SER A 498 2.40 -13.33 -7.41
C SER A 498 1.71 -14.69 -7.54
N PHE A 499 0.71 -14.73 -8.42
CA PHE A 499 -0.05 -15.92 -8.80
C PHE A 499 -0.18 -16.00 -10.33
N ASP A 500 0.43 -17.02 -10.95
CA ASP A 500 0.24 -17.33 -12.37
C ASP A 500 -0.65 -18.55 -12.53
N ILE A 501 -1.84 -18.37 -13.11
CA ILE A 501 -2.90 -19.38 -13.13
C ILE A 501 -3.15 -19.81 -14.58
N ALA A 502 -2.71 -21.02 -14.91
CA ALA A 502 -2.87 -21.57 -16.26
C ALA A 502 -4.36 -21.80 -16.61
N SER A 503 -4.64 -21.86 -17.91
CA SER A 503 -5.98 -22.16 -18.42
C SER A 503 -6.49 -23.50 -17.88
N GLY A 504 -7.75 -23.52 -17.40
CA GLY A 504 -8.37 -24.69 -16.78
C GLY A 504 -7.95 -24.96 -15.33
N SER A 505 -6.98 -24.21 -14.79
CA SER A 505 -6.58 -24.27 -13.39
C SER A 505 -7.38 -23.32 -12.51
N THR A 506 -7.42 -23.59 -11.20
CA THR A 506 -8.09 -22.75 -10.21
C THR A 506 -7.17 -22.42 -9.04
N LEU A 507 -7.08 -21.13 -8.70
CA LEU A 507 -6.72 -20.66 -7.37
C LEU A 507 -7.99 -20.41 -6.57
N GLU A 508 -8.26 -21.22 -5.55
CA GLU A 508 -9.36 -21.01 -4.63
C GLU A 508 -8.87 -20.33 -3.35
N ILE A 509 -9.51 -19.21 -2.98
CA ILE A 509 -9.26 -18.46 -1.77
C ILE A 509 -10.48 -18.59 -0.87
N GLY A 510 -10.37 -19.43 0.16
CA GLY A 510 -11.42 -19.70 1.13
C GLY A 510 -11.27 -18.81 2.36
N VAL A 511 -12.26 -17.95 2.62
CA VAL A 511 -12.33 -17.17 3.87
C VAL A 511 -13.65 -17.47 4.56
N ALA A 512 -13.62 -18.32 5.58
CA ALA A 512 -14.82 -18.79 6.27
C ALA A 512 -15.62 -17.64 6.93
N GLY A 513 -14.94 -16.59 7.42
CA GLY A 513 -15.55 -15.41 8.03
C GLY A 513 -14.52 -14.32 8.33
N GLY A 514 -14.98 -13.13 8.73
CA GLY A 514 -14.10 -11.99 9.01
C GLY A 514 -13.48 -11.36 7.76
N THR A 515 -12.34 -10.71 7.91
CA THR A 515 -11.60 -10.04 6.81
C THR A 515 -10.17 -10.51 6.76
N THR A 516 -9.73 -10.99 5.60
CA THR A 516 -8.33 -11.27 5.27
C THR A 516 -7.75 -10.16 4.41
N SER A 517 -6.58 -9.65 4.80
CA SER A 517 -5.81 -8.68 4.02
C SER A 517 -4.59 -9.37 3.39
N PHE A 518 -4.49 -9.32 2.07
CA PHE A 518 -3.35 -9.83 1.30
C PHE A 518 -2.23 -8.79 1.25
N PRO A 519 -0.96 -9.21 1.10
CA PRO A 519 0.15 -8.31 0.79
C PRO A 519 0.04 -7.81 -0.65
N THR A 520 1.00 -6.98 -1.06
CA THR A 520 1.13 -6.59 -2.46
C THR A 520 1.32 -7.84 -3.33
N SER A 521 0.41 -8.08 -4.28
CA SER A 521 0.37 -9.30 -5.08
C SER A 521 -0.08 -9.05 -6.51
N THR A 522 0.44 -9.83 -7.47
CA THR A 522 0.04 -9.78 -8.89
C THR A 522 -0.64 -11.08 -9.32
N PHE A 523 -1.76 -10.98 -10.06
CA PHE A 523 -2.48 -12.12 -10.64
C PHE A 523 -2.38 -12.10 -12.17
N THR A 524 -1.94 -13.21 -12.76
CA THR A 524 -1.80 -13.40 -14.21
C THR A 524 -2.36 -14.74 -14.68
N GLY A 525 -2.44 -14.90 -16.00
CA GLY A 525 -2.82 -16.15 -16.64
C GLY A 525 -4.28 -16.17 -17.11
N SER A 526 -4.72 -17.35 -17.53
CA SER A 526 -6.02 -17.60 -18.17
C SER A 526 -6.92 -18.53 -17.33
N GLY A 527 -6.57 -18.77 -16.06
CA GLY A 527 -7.30 -19.65 -15.16
C GLY A 527 -8.36 -18.93 -14.33
N THR A 528 -8.83 -19.60 -13.28
CA THR A 528 -9.88 -19.07 -12.39
C THR A 528 -9.32 -18.65 -11.03
N ILE A 529 -9.66 -17.45 -10.58
CA ILE A 529 -9.60 -17.07 -9.16
C ILE A 529 -10.98 -17.32 -8.57
N ARG A 530 -11.10 -18.26 -7.64
CA ARG A 530 -12.36 -18.58 -6.96
C ARG A 530 -12.35 -18.07 -5.53
N LYS A 531 -13.33 -17.25 -5.15
CA LYS A 531 -13.51 -16.82 -3.75
C LYS A 531 -14.66 -17.60 -3.10
N THR A 532 -14.36 -18.33 -2.04
CA THR A 532 -15.33 -19.12 -1.25
C THR A 532 -15.40 -18.67 0.22
N GLY A 533 -16.44 -19.12 0.94
CA GLY A 533 -16.70 -18.77 2.35
C GLY A 533 -17.31 -17.38 2.55
N GLU A 534 -17.97 -17.17 3.69
CA GLU A 534 -18.75 -15.94 4.00
C GLU A 534 -17.89 -14.69 4.26
N GLY A 535 -16.59 -14.87 4.46
CA GLY A 535 -15.67 -13.78 4.80
C GLY A 535 -15.28 -12.90 3.62
N THR A 536 -14.45 -11.90 3.92
CA THR A 536 -14.00 -10.85 3.00
C THR A 536 -12.52 -11.01 2.65
N ILE A 537 -12.17 -10.82 1.37
CA ILE A 537 -10.78 -10.60 0.92
C ILE A 537 -10.56 -9.16 0.48
N ARG A 538 -9.38 -8.60 0.74
CA ARG A 538 -8.94 -7.24 0.36
C ARG A 538 -7.41 -7.10 0.39
N TRP A 539 -6.88 -5.97 -0.08
CA TRP A 539 -5.45 -5.62 0.03
C TRP A 539 -5.16 -4.49 1.04
N GLY A 540 -6.15 -3.64 1.35
CA GLY A 540 -5.93 -2.58 2.32
C GLY A 540 -4.94 -1.55 1.77
N LYS A 541 -3.85 -1.25 2.49
CA LYS A 541 -2.83 -0.31 2.01
C LYS A 541 -1.86 -0.93 0.99
N GLU A 542 -1.85 -2.25 0.92
CA GLU A 542 -1.09 -3.01 -0.06
C GLU A 542 -1.82 -3.01 -1.40
N VAL A 543 -1.16 -3.46 -2.48
CA VAL A 543 -1.70 -3.36 -3.84
C VAL A 543 -1.99 -4.74 -4.44
N GLY A 544 -3.24 -4.96 -4.84
CA GLY A 544 -3.61 -6.05 -5.74
C GLY A 544 -3.48 -5.59 -7.20
N THR A 545 -2.68 -6.29 -8.01
CA THR A 545 -2.59 -6.05 -9.47
C THR A 545 -3.24 -7.20 -10.22
N PHE A 546 -4.28 -6.92 -11.01
CA PHE A 546 -5.02 -7.89 -11.80
C PHE A 546 -4.65 -7.70 -13.29
N ASN A 547 -3.93 -8.68 -13.84
CA ASN A 547 -3.47 -8.72 -15.23
C ASN A 547 -3.85 -10.08 -15.85
N LEU A 548 -5.10 -10.51 -15.66
CA LEU A 548 -5.61 -11.76 -16.18
C LEU A 548 -5.97 -11.64 -17.67
N ASN A 549 -5.84 -12.74 -18.41
CA ASN A 549 -6.13 -12.82 -19.85
C ASN A 549 -7.64 -12.98 -20.13
N GLU A 550 -8.02 -12.88 -21.42
CA GLU A 550 -9.42 -12.94 -21.89
C GLU A 550 -10.20 -14.18 -21.47
N ASP A 551 -9.56 -15.35 -21.35
CA ASP A 551 -10.21 -16.60 -20.95
C ASP A 551 -10.24 -16.83 -19.43
N ALA A 552 -9.68 -15.91 -18.65
CA ALA A 552 -9.65 -16.03 -17.20
C ALA A 552 -11.01 -15.71 -16.57
N LEU A 553 -11.22 -16.19 -15.34
CA LEU A 553 -12.45 -15.94 -14.59
C LEU A 553 -12.13 -15.54 -13.15
N ILE A 554 -12.74 -14.45 -12.67
CA ILE A 554 -12.90 -14.20 -11.24
C ILE A 554 -14.29 -14.72 -10.85
N ASP A 555 -14.32 -15.74 -10.01
CA ASP A 555 -15.50 -16.49 -9.61
C ASP A 555 -15.80 -16.29 -8.11
N VAL A 556 -16.72 -15.40 -7.77
CA VAL A 556 -17.09 -15.11 -6.38
C VAL A 556 -18.29 -15.98 -6.01
N GLN A 557 -18.02 -17.08 -5.32
CA GLN A 557 -19.02 -18.07 -4.92
C GLN A 557 -19.67 -17.76 -3.56
N GLY A 558 -19.05 -16.89 -2.75
CA GLY A 558 -19.60 -16.46 -1.47
C GLY A 558 -18.78 -15.38 -0.77
N GLY A 559 -19.41 -14.70 0.20
CA GLY A 559 -18.79 -13.62 0.95
C GLY A 559 -18.50 -12.38 0.10
N THR A 560 -17.43 -11.66 0.43
CA THR A 560 -17.06 -10.40 -0.25
C THR A 560 -15.67 -10.47 -0.90
N PHE A 561 -15.58 -10.13 -2.18
CA PHE A 561 -14.34 -9.81 -2.88
C PHE A 561 -14.21 -8.29 -2.99
N ILE A 562 -13.24 -7.67 -2.30
CA ILE A 562 -12.97 -6.23 -2.46
C ILE A 562 -11.92 -6.06 -3.57
N GLY A 563 -12.37 -5.62 -4.74
CA GLY A 563 -11.52 -5.30 -5.89
C GLY A 563 -10.97 -3.87 -5.87
N GLY A 564 -11.43 -3.02 -4.94
CA GLY A 564 -10.92 -1.66 -4.76
C GLY A 564 -10.97 -1.19 -3.30
N SER A 565 -9.80 -0.98 -2.68
CA SER A 565 -9.57 -0.46 -1.33
C SER A 565 -8.33 0.44 -1.27
N ASN A 566 -8.41 1.56 -0.56
CA ASN A 566 -7.38 2.60 -0.49
C ASN A 566 -6.95 3.16 -1.86
N ALA A 567 -7.81 3.06 -2.88
CA ALA A 567 -7.59 3.60 -4.22
C ALA A 567 -6.33 3.10 -4.95
N ASN A 568 -5.87 1.88 -4.66
CA ASN A 568 -4.53 1.46 -5.09
C ASN A 568 -4.50 0.18 -5.93
N GLU A 569 -5.56 -0.63 -5.99
CA GLU A 569 -5.59 -1.83 -6.82
C GLU A 569 -5.57 -1.48 -8.31
N ASN A 570 -4.80 -2.24 -9.07
CA ASN A 570 -4.55 -1.99 -10.48
C ASN A 570 -5.28 -3.01 -11.35
N TRP A 571 -6.20 -2.52 -12.18
CA TRP A 571 -7.02 -3.30 -13.11
C TRP A 571 -6.72 -2.99 -14.58
N ALA A 572 -5.72 -2.16 -14.87
CA ALA A 572 -5.55 -1.54 -16.19
C ALA A 572 -5.34 -2.54 -17.34
N ASN A 573 -4.80 -3.73 -17.05
CA ASN A 573 -4.57 -4.78 -18.06
C ASN A 573 -5.42 -6.03 -17.80
N ASN A 574 -6.45 -5.94 -16.96
CA ASN A 574 -7.31 -7.08 -16.68
C ASN A 574 -8.29 -7.30 -17.84
N LEU A 575 -8.35 -8.53 -18.36
CA LEU A 575 -9.24 -8.92 -19.45
C LEU A 575 -10.21 -10.05 -19.07
N CYS A 576 -10.23 -10.47 -17.80
CA CYS A 576 -11.01 -11.64 -17.37
C CYS A 576 -12.52 -11.39 -17.32
N ASP A 577 -13.27 -12.47 -17.25
CA ASP A 577 -14.68 -12.49 -16.86
C ASP A 577 -14.87 -12.36 -15.34
N LEU A 578 -16.07 -11.91 -14.92
CA LEU A 578 -16.51 -11.86 -13.53
C LEU A 578 -17.85 -12.60 -13.35
N ASN A 579 -17.88 -13.58 -12.46
CA ASN A 579 -19.10 -14.29 -12.05
C ASN A 579 -19.37 -14.10 -10.55
N LEU A 580 -20.62 -13.75 -10.21
CA LEU A 580 -21.07 -13.55 -8.83
C LEU A 580 -22.22 -14.50 -8.48
N ALA A 581 -21.98 -15.49 -7.63
CA ALA A 581 -23.03 -16.37 -7.15
C ALA A 581 -24.07 -15.61 -6.30
N ALA A 582 -25.26 -16.19 -6.14
CA ALA A 582 -26.31 -15.62 -5.30
C ALA A 582 -25.80 -15.35 -3.87
N GLY A 583 -25.99 -14.12 -3.38
CA GLY A 583 -25.53 -13.68 -2.06
C GLY A 583 -24.04 -13.30 -1.99
N ALA A 584 -23.25 -13.52 -3.05
CA ALA A 584 -21.89 -13.04 -3.13
C ALA A 584 -21.84 -11.54 -3.46
N LEU A 585 -20.83 -10.84 -2.94
CA LEU A 585 -20.59 -9.42 -3.19
C LEU A 585 -19.21 -9.21 -3.82
N PHE A 586 -19.15 -8.51 -4.95
CA PHE A 586 -17.92 -7.91 -5.43
C PHE A 586 -17.98 -6.39 -5.24
N ALA A 587 -16.96 -5.82 -4.59
CA ALA A 587 -16.90 -4.39 -4.28
C ALA A 587 -15.72 -3.72 -5.02
N GLY A 588 -16.02 -3.02 -6.10
CA GLY A 588 -15.10 -2.12 -6.82
C GLY A 588 -15.18 -0.67 -6.33
N THR A 589 -15.39 -0.47 -5.03
CA THR A 589 -15.72 0.83 -4.42
C THR A 589 -14.68 1.91 -4.71
N GLU A 590 -13.39 1.63 -4.55
CA GLU A 590 -12.33 2.66 -4.65
C GLU A 590 -11.47 2.53 -5.91
N ALA A 591 -11.76 1.56 -6.78
CA ALA A 591 -10.96 1.25 -7.96
C ALA A 591 -11.79 1.30 -9.24
N ASN A 592 -11.16 1.73 -10.33
CA ASN A 592 -11.72 1.67 -11.67
C ASN A 592 -11.59 0.24 -12.21
N VAL A 593 -12.42 -0.66 -11.70
CA VAL A 593 -12.36 -2.09 -12.04
C VAL A 593 -12.69 -2.32 -13.52
N VAL A 594 -12.03 -3.32 -14.12
CA VAL A 594 -12.11 -3.62 -15.55
C VAL A 594 -12.27 -5.14 -15.72
N PHE A 595 -13.28 -5.59 -16.46
CA PHE A 595 -13.51 -7.00 -16.78
C PHE A 595 -14.26 -7.13 -18.11
N ASP A 596 -14.23 -8.31 -18.73
CA ASP A 596 -14.90 -8.55 -20.01
C ASP A 596 -16.39 -8.76 -19.80
N THR A 597 -16.79 -9.86 -19.17
CA THR A 597 -18.21 -10.10 -18.89
C THR A 597 -18.59 -10.06 -17.41
N LEU A 598 -19.85 -9.74 -17.13
CA LEU A 598 -20.46 -9.88 -15.81
C LEU A 598 -21.60 -10.90 -15.84
N THR A 599 -21.53 -11.90 -14.97
CA THR A 599 -22.51 -13.00 -14.88
C THR A 599 -22.91 -13.30 -13.43
N GLY A 600 -23.98 -14.08 -13.26
CA GLY A 600 -24.46 -14.56 -11.97
C GLY A 600 -25.65 -13.77 -11.40
N GLU A 601 -25.89 -13.95 -10.10
CA GLU A 601 -27.07 -13.46 -9.34
C GLU A 601 -26.67 -12.63 -8.10
N GLY A 602 -25.37 -12.43 -7.86
CA GLY A 602 -24.85 -11.70 -6.72
C GLY A 602 -25.00 -10.18 -6.83
N THR A 603 -24.24 -9.46 -6.01
CA THR A 603 -24.23 -7.99 -6.00
C THR A 603 -22.89 -7.46 -6.48
N PHE A 604 -22.92 -6.58 -7.47
CA PHE A 604 -21.77 -5.76 -7.84
C PHE A 604 -21.93 -4.35 -7.26
N ARG A 605 -20.99 -3.93 -6.44
CA ARG A 605 -20.99 -2.61 -5.79
C ARG A 605 -19.86 -1.75 -6.30
N THR A 606 -20.15 -0.51 -6.67
CA THR A 606 -19.16 0.41 -7.27
C THR A 606 -19.36 1.86 -6.82
N GLY A 607 -18.35 2.72 -6.97
CA GLY A 607 -18.42 4.16 -6.61
C GLY A 607 -17.60 4.61 -5.40
N PHE A 608 -16.81 5.68 -5.53
CA PHE A 608 -16.26 6.55 -4.47
C PHE A 608 -15.32 7.63 -5.06
N GLU A 609 -15.87 8.69 -5.63
CA GLU A 609 -15.09 9.69 -6.40
C GLU A 609 -13.90 10.30 -5.65
N ALA A 610 -14.01 10.50 -4.32
CA ALA A 610 -12.93 11.08 -3.52
C ALA A 610 -11.66 10.21 -3.48
N ALA A 611 -11.75 8.93 -3.85
CA ALA A 611 -10.61 8.02 -4.04
C ALA A 611 -9.99 8.10 -5.45
N GLY A 612 -10.51 8.94 -6.36
CA GLY A 612 -10.11 8.92 -7.77
C GLY A 612 -10.83 7.84 -8.59
N TYR A 613 -11.90 7.27 -8.04
CA TYR A 613 -12.85 6.46 -8.80
C TYR A 613 -13.53 7.33 -9.88
N VAL A 614 -13.65 6.76 -11.07
CA VAL A 614 -14.35 7.33 -12.22
C VAL A 614 -15.48 6.39 -12.63
N GLN A 615 -15.19 5.11 -12.89
CA GLN A 615 -16.19 4.14 -13.40
C GLN A 615 -15.69 2.68 -13.32
N ALA A 616 -16.62 1.73 -13.35
CA ALA A 616 -16.34 0.34 -13.69
C ALA A 616 -16.50 0.10 -15.20
N THR A 617 -15.58 -0.66 -15.81
CA THR A 617 -15.57 -0.93 -17.26
C THR A 617 -15.89 -2.40 -17.57
N ILE A 618 -16.84 -2.64 -18.48
CA ILE A 618 -17.32 -3.95 -18.93
C ILE A 618 -17.10 -4.09 -20.44
N GLY A 619 -16.74 -5.28 -20.92
CA GLY A 619 -16.69 -5.66 -22.34
C GLY A 619 -15.30 -5.55 -22.98
N VAL A 620 -14.23 -5.59 -22.20
CA VAL A 620 -12.87 -5.32 -22.67
C VAL A 620 -12.30 -6.35 -23.65
N SER A 621 -12.89 -7.54 -23.76
CA SER A 621 -12.55 -8.58 -24.74
C SER A 621 -13.73 -9.00 -25.64
N ASN A 622 -14.78 -8.17 -25.69
CA ASN A 622 -15.96 -8.36 -26.55
C ASN A 622 -16.84 -9.57 -26.19
N GLY A 623 -16.80 -10.04 -24.95
CA GLY A 623 -17.66 -11.14 -24.48
C GLY A 623 -19.15 -10.78 -24.43
N ASP A 624 -19.98 -11.81 -24.55
CA ASP A 624 -21.44 -11.73 -24.39
C ASP A 624 -21.87 -12.36 -23.06
N ALA A 625 -22.71 -11.70 -22.28
CA ALA A 625 -23.14 -12.22 -20.98
C ALA A 625 -24.50 -11.72 -20.48
N THR A 626 -25.03 -12.42 -19.47
CA THR A 626 -26.22 -12.02 -18.72
C THR A 626 -25.92 -12.00 -17.23
N PHE A 627 -26.21 -10.87 -16.61
CA PHE A 627 -26.16 -10.67 -15.16
C PHE A 627 -27.58 -10.55 -14.62
N ASN A 628 -27.98 -11.49 -13.77
CA ASN A 628 -29.29 -11.52 -13.10
C ASN A 628 -29.25 -10.87 -11.71
N GLY A 629 -28.05 -10.48 -11.26
CA GLY A 629 -27.84 -9.83 -9.99
C GLY A 629 -28.13 -8.33 -10.01
N ALA A 630 -27.69 -7.64 -8.97
CA ALA A 630 -27.89 -6.20 -8.78
C ALA A 630 -26.56 -5.43 -8.86
N ILE A 631 -26.56 -4.31 -9.60
CA ILE A 631 -25.49 -3.31 -9.53
C ILE A 631 -25.95 -2.16 -8.63
N ILE A 632 -25.15 -1.82 -7.62
CA ILE A 632 -25.50 -0.83 -6.60
C ILE A 632 -24.37 0.18 -6.33
N ASP A 633 -24.73 1.34 -5.82
CA ASP A 633 -23.78 2.32 -5.29
C ASP A 633 -23.09 1.83 -4.02
N THR A 634 -21.91 2.39 -3.73
CA THR A 634 -21.25 2.12 -2.46
C THR A 634 -21.87 2.96 -1.34
N PRO A 635 -22.28 2.37 -0.21
CA PRO A 635 -22.71 3.16 0.94
C PRO A 635 -21.54 3.93 1.55
N SER A 636 -21.75 5.19 1.94
CA SER A 636 -20.80 5.89 2.80
C SER A 636 -20.75 5.23 4.17
N SER A 637 -19.56 5.15 4.76
CA SER A 637 -19.38 4.53 6.08
C SER A 637 -20.18 5.28 7.14
N GLY A 638 -21.21 4.64 7.70
CA GLY A 638 -21.97 5.16 8.84
C GLY A 638 -23.04 6.22 8.50
N THR A 639 -23.35 6.44 7.23
CA THR A 639 -24.43 7.32 6.76
C THR A 639 -25.18 6.69 5.58
N GLU A 640 -26.44 7.08 5.36
CA GLU A 640 -27.24 6.64 4.20
C GLU A 640 -26.80 7.30 2.89
N VAL A 641 -25.84 8.24 2.93
CA VAL A 641 -25.31 8.90 1.72
C VAL A 641 -24.64 7.86 0.83
N LEU A 642 -25.15 7.64 -0.37
CA LEU A 642 -24.54 6.74 -1.34
C LEU A 642 -23.41 7.43 -2.09
N ARG A 643 -22.38 6.68 -2.45
CA ARG A 643 -21.25 7.09 -3.28
C ARG A 643 -21.53 6.56 -4.68
N THR A 644 -21.81 7.49 -5.58
CA THR A 644 -22.25 7.24 -6.96
C THR A 644 -21.29 6.33 -7.72
N GLY A 645 -21.84 5.25 -8.28
CA GLY A 645 -21.15 4.32 -9.15
C GLY A 645 -21.49 4.56 -10.63
N ASN A 646 -20.49 4.61 -11.49
CA ASN A 646 -20.64 4.79 -12.94
C ASN A 646 -20.26 3.50 -13.69
N ILE A 647 -20.96 3.22 -14.79
CA ILE A 647 -20.71 2.05 -15.64
C ILE A 647 -20.27 2.52 -17.03
N ARG A 648 -19.22 1.90 -17.56
CA ARG A 648 -18.77 2.06 -18.94
C ARG A 648 -18.79 0.72 -19.66
N LYS A 649 -19.51 0.65 -20.78
CA LYS A 649 -19.55 -0.49 -21.68
C LYS A 649 -18.69 -0.19 -22.91
N ILE A 650 -17.73 -1.07 -23.18
CA ILE A 650 -16.85 -1.03 -24.36
C ILE A 650 -16.87 -2.38 -25.10
N GLY A 651 -16.18 -2.45 -26.23
CA GLY A 651 -16.05 -3.66 -27.04
C GLY A 651 -17.36 -4.09 -27.70
N THR A 652 -17.27 -4.94 -28.72
CA THR A 652 -18.39 -5.27 -29.61
C THR A 652 -19.42 -6.25 -29.00
N GLY A 653 -19.13 -6.82 -27.82
CA GLY A 653 -19.99 -7.79 -27.15
C GLY A 653 -21.27 -7.18 -26.55
N THR A 654 -22.17 -8.05 -26.10
CA THR A 654 -23.46 -7.73 -25.49
C THR A 654 -23.47 -8.05 -24.00
N GLN A 655 -23.68 -7.06 -23.14
CA GLN A 655 -23.97 -7.28 -21.72
C GLN A 655 -25.48 -7.12 -21.48
N ILE A 656 -26.11 -8.14 -20.88
CA ILE A 656 -27.51 -8.10 -20.46
C ILE A 656 -27.55 -7.89 -18.94
N LEU A 657 -28.32 -6.92 -18.47
CA LEU A 657 -28.63 -6.63 -17.08
C LEU A 657 -30.10 -7.00 -16.83
N ALA A 658 -30.35 -8.14 -16.20
CA ALA A 658 -31.68 -8.71 -16.00
C ALA A 658 -32.25 -8.51 -14.58
N GLY A 659 -31.39 -8.18 -13.62
CA GLY A 659 -31.78 -7.88 -12.23
C GLY A 659 -31.99 -6.39 -11.97
N GLU A 660 -32.37 -6.08 -10.73
CA GLU A 660 -32.63 -4.70 -10.27
C GLU A 660 -31.30 -3.94 -10.09
N ASN A 661 -31.03 -2.94 -10.93
CA ASN A 661 -29.87 -2.09 -10.79
C ASN A 661 -30.28 -0.75 -10.18
N THR A 662 -29.58 -0.33 -9.14
CA THR A 662 -29.94 0.85 -8.32
C THR A 662 -28.76 1.79 -8.12
N TYR A 663 -27.68 1.65 -8.89
CA TYR A 663 -26.61 2.64 -8.93
C TYR A 663 -27.14 3.95 -9.55
N THR A 664 -26.63 5.08 -9.08
CA THR A 664 -27.15 6.41 -9.45
C THR A 664 -26.20 7.20 -10.34
N GLY A 665 -25.14 6.59 -10.85
CA GLY A 665 -24.20 7.24 -11.77
C GLY A 665 -24.55 7.05 -13.24
N ASN A 666 -23.71 7.63 -14.09
CA ASN A 666 -23.86 7.55 -15.54
C ASN A 666 -23.57 6.14 -16.06
N THR A 667 -24.26 5.78 -17.13
CA THR A 667 -23.96 4.59 -17.94
C THR A 667 -23.50 5.05 -19.31
N VAL A 668 -22.24 4.85 -19.63
CA VAL A 668 -21.65 5.25 -20.92
C VAL A 668 -21.45 4.00 -21.79
N ILE A 669 -21.98 3.99 -23.00
CA ILE A 669 -21.89 2.87 -23.93
C ILE A 669 -21.11 3.33 -25.16
N GLU A 670 -19.83 3.01 -25.20
CA GLU A 670 -18.94 3.42 -26.31
C GLU A 670 -18.98 2.45 -27.49
N ASP A 671 -19.22 1.16 -27.24
CA ASP A 671 -19.29 0.13 -28.29
C ASP A 671 -20.10 -1.10 -27.82
N GLY A 672 -20.53 -1.91 -28.78
CA GLY A 672 -21.34 -3.10 -28.56
C GLY A 672 -22.75 -2.76 -28.07
N THR A 673 -23.33 -3.65 -27.26
CA THR A 673 -24.71 -3.50 -26.80
C THR A 673 -24.84 -3.69 -25.28
N LEU A 674 -25.59 -2.79 -24.63
CA LEU A 674 -26.09 -2.99 -23.27
C LEU A 674 -27.60 -3.23 -23.34
N THR A 675 -28.09 -4.32 -22.76
CA THR A 675 -29.50 -4.68 -22.78
C THR A 675 -30.06 -4.77 -21.36
N PHE A 676 -31.14 -4.06 -21.11
CA PHE A 676 -31.98 -4.23 -19.93
C PHE A 676 -33.17 -5.10 -20.32
N THR A 677 -33.42 -6.19 -19.60
CA THR A 677 -34.46 -7.16 -20.00
C THR A 677 -35.43 -7.48 -18.88
N SER A 678 -36.70 -7.67 -19.24
CA SER A 678 -37.80 -8.08 -18.37
C SER A 678 -38.23 -7.04 -17.33
N THR A 679 -39.42 -7.24 -16.74
CA THR A 679 -39.99 -6.33 -15.74
C THR A 679 -39.22 -6.28 -14.43
N THR A 680 -38.25 -7.18 -14.19
CA THR A 680 -37.39 -7.15 -13.00
C THR A 680 -36.10 -6.38 -13.21
N SER A 681 -35.71 -6.10 -14.47
CA SER A 681 -34.57 -5.24 -14.73
C SER A 681 -34.95 -3.79 -14.54
N SER A 682 -34.19 -3.06 -13.73
CA SER A 682 -34.42 -1.64 -13.50
C SER A 682 -33.13 -0.82 -13.56
N LEU A 683 -33.28 0.46 -13.86
CA LEU A 683 -32.28 1.51 -13.66
C LEU A 683 -32.89 2.69 -12.92
N ILE A 684 -32.15 3.26 -11.97
CA ILE A 684 -32.57 4.44 -11.23
C ILE A 684 -31.92 5.69 -11.81
N PHE A 685 -32.72 6.74 -11.97
CA PHE A 685 -32.27 8.08 -12.30
C PHE A 685 -32.71 9.05 -11.20
N ALA A 686 -31.82 9.95 -10.81
CA ALA A 686 -32.06 10.93 -9.77
C ALA A 686 -31.91 12.36 -10.33
N PRO A 687 -32.96 12.91 -10.96
CA PRO A 687 -32.96 14.30 -11.42
C PRO A 687 -32.80 15.27 -10.24
N GLY A 688 -31.96 16.28 -10.42
CA GLY A 688 -31.70 17.37 -9.47
C GLY A 688 -32.15 18.72 -10.03
N ALA A 689 -31.25 19.73 -9.97
CA ALA A 689 -31.44 21.00 -10.67
C ALA A 689 -31.63 20.80 -12.18
N ASN A 690 -32.18 21.80 -12.88
CA ASN A 690 -32.39 21.73 -14.33
C ASN A 690 -31.14 21.23 -15.09
N ASN A 691 -31.29 20.24 -15.97
CA ASN A 691 -30.23 19.55 -16.72
C ASN A 691 -29.20 18.76 -15.89
N VAL A 692 -29.43 18.53 -14.59
CA VAL A 692 -28.55 17.73 -13.73
C VAL A 692 -29.24 16.42 -13.37
N SER A 693 -28.83 15.33 -14.02
CA SER A 693 -29.26 13.96 -13.72
C SER A 693 -28.13 13.01 -14.11
N ASN A 694 -28.13 11.80 -13.57
CA ASN A 694 -27.45 10.71 -14.26
C ASN A 694 -28.18 10.35 -15.55
N ALA A 695 -27.46 9.72 -16.49
CA ALA A 695 -27.96 9.42 -17.82
C ALA A 695 -27.35 8.15 -18.43
N VAL A 696 -28.00 7.62 -19.46
CA VAL A 696 -27.42 6.67 -20.42
C VAL A 696 -26.89 7.46 -21.61
N LEU A 697 -25.60 7.35 -21.87
CA LEU A 697 -24.86 8.18 -22.82
C LEU A 697 -24.13 7.32 -23.86
N GLY A 698 -23.93 7.87 -25.06
CA GLY A 698 -23.08 7.28 -26.09
C GLY A 698 -21.59 7.60 -25.90
N GLY A 699 -20.73 6.97 -26.69
CA GLY A 699 -19.31 7.33 -26.79
C GLY A 699 -19.06 8.47 -27.78
N GLU A 700 -18.07 9.33 -27.51
CA GLU A 700 -17.75 10.49 -28.37
C GLU A 700 -17.30 10.13 -29.81
N LEU A 701 -16.90 8.87 -30.07
CA LEU A 701 -16.29 8.44 -31.34
C LEU A 701 -16.97 7.24 -32.03
N THR A 702 -17.71 6.43 -31.27
CA THR A 702 -18.43 5.23 -31.74
C THR A 702 -19.76 5.16 -31.00
N SER A 703 -20.85 4.89 -31.74
CA SER A 703 -22.18 4.74 -31.15
C SER A 703 -22.35 3.30 -30.68
N GLY A 704 -22.37 3.10 -29.37
CA GLY A 704 -22.87 1.88 -28.77
C GLY A 704 -24.39 1.80 -28.88
N ALA A 705 -24.95 0.62 -28.60
CA ALA A 705 -26.39 0.40 -28.59
C ALA A 705 -26.93 0.14 -27.19
N VAL A 706 -28.12 0.66 -26.89
CA VAL A 706 -28.88 0.31 -25.68
C VAL A 706 -30.24 -0.27 -26.05
N ASN A 707 -30.56 -1.43 -25.48
CA ASN A 707 -31.90 -2.01 -25.57
C ASN A 707 -32.58 -1.90 -24.20
N LEU A 708 -33.58 -1.04 -24.10
CA LEU A 708 -34.36 -0.79 -22.89
C LEU A 708 -35.66 -1.61 -22.95
N ASP A 709 -35.65 -2.83 -22.43
CA ASP A 709 -36.83 -3.70 -22.31
C ASP A 709 -37.18 -4.00 -20.84
N GLY A 710 -36.65 -3.18 -19.91
CA GLY A 710 -36.92 -3.20 -18.48
C GLY A 710 -37.60 -1.93 -17.99
N LYS A 711 -37.37 -1.55 -16.73
CA LYS A 711 -38.01 -0.40 -16.08
C LYS A 711 -37.04 0.73 -15.79
N ILE A 712 -37.38 1.95 -16.23
CA ILE A 712 -36.74 3.18 -15.74
C ILE A 712 -37.46 3.62 -14.47
N LEU A 713 -36.71 3.91 -13.41
CA LEU A 713 -37.21 4.43 -12.14
C LEU A 713 -36.64 5.82 -11.87
N PHE A 714 -37.51 6.79 -11.62
CA PHE A 714 -37.10 8.14 -11.24
C PHE A 714 -37.21 8.34 -9.73
N ASP A 715 -36.09 8.66 -9.08
CA ASP A 715 -36.09 9.28 -7.75
C ASP A 715 -36.29 10.78 -7.90
N LEU A 716 -37.55 11.20 -7.77
CA LEU A 716 -37.97 12.59 -7.94
C LEU A 716 -37.78 13.43 -6.66
N SER A 717 -37.26 12.86 -5.58
CA SER A 717 -37.18 13.55 -4.28
C SER A 717 -36.24 14.77 -4.28
N GLY A 718 -35.24 14.77 -5.15
CA GLY A 718 -34.27 15.86 -5.33
C GLY A 718 -34.52 16.78 -6.53
N ALA A 719 -35.56 16.52 -7.32
CA ALA A 719 -35.77 17.18 -8.61
C ALA A 719 -36.35 18.59 -8.45
N GLU A 720 -35.83 19.55 -9.21
CA GLU A 720 -36.31 20.94 -9.23
C GLU A 720 -37.60 21.06 -10.06
N LYS A 721 -38.73 21.35 -9.40
CA LYS A 721 -40.08 21.38 -9.99
C LYS A 721 -40.47 22.73 -10.64
N ILE A 722 -39.58 23.33 -11.42
CA ILE A 722 -39.90 24.58 -12.15
C ILE A 722 -40.43 24.23 -13.54
N ASP A 723 -41.54 24.85 -13.94
CA ASP A 723 -42.15 24.68 -15.26
C ASP A 723 -41.10 24.85 -16.38
N GLY A 724 -41.03 23.85 -17.27
CA GLY A 724 -40.10 23.84 -18.40
C GLY A 724 -38.70 23.30 -18.09
N ASN A 725 -38.41 22.90 -16.84
CA ASN A 725 -37.17 22.17 -16.55
C ASN A 725 -37.13 20.81 -17.28
N SER A 726 -35.93 20.39 -17.67
CA SER A 726 -35.70 19.17 -18.43
C SER A 726 -34.39 18.47 -18.07
N TRP A 727 -34.35 17.15 -18.21
CA TRP A 727 -33.18 16.32 -17.95
C TRP A 727 -32.99 15.30 -19.08
N VAL A 728 -31.76 15.15 -19.56
CA VAL A 728 -31.39 14.07 -20.47
C VAL A 728 -31.25 12.79 -19.66
N ILE A 729 -32.05 11.78 -19.98
CA ILE A 729 -32.05 10.48 -19.28
C ILE A 729 -31.44 9.41 -20.19
N VAL A 730 -31.81 9.42 -21.46
CA VAL A 730 -31.21 8.61 -22.53
C VAL A 730 -30.79 9.59 -23.62
N GLU A 731 -29.52 9.57 -24.00
CA GLU A 731 -29.02 10.42 -25.09
C GLU A 731 -29.39 9.80 -26.44
N ASN A 732 -29.89 10.61 -27.38
CA ASN A 732 -30.28 10.16 -28.72
C ASN A 732 -29.32 10.62 -29.84
N GLU A 733 -28.27 11.40 -29.52
CA GLU A 733 -27.33 11.91 -30.54
C GLU A 733 -26.23 10.90 -30.88
N PHE A 734 -25.70 10.20 -29.88
CA PHE A 734 -24.52 9.33 -30.00
C PHE A 734 -24.77 7.88 -29.56
N LEU A 735 -26.03 7.48 -29.42
CA LEU A 735 -26.44 6.16 -28.97
C LEU A 735 -27.45 5.57 -29.95
N ASP A 736 -27.39 4.26 -30.17
CA ASP A 736 -28.43 3.51 -30.89
C ASP A 736 -29.41 2.93 -29.86
N GLU A 737 -30.46 3.67 -29.51
CA GLU A 737 -31.45 3.28 -28.51
C GLU A 737 -32.64 2.50 -29.10
N THR A 738 -33.11 1.49 -28.36
CA THR A 738 -34.35 0.77 -28.67
C THR A 738 -35.15 0.54 -27.40
N TYR A 739 -36.42 0.91 -27.43
CA TYR A 739 -37.39 0.61 -26.36
C TYR A 739 -38.17 -0.65 -26.71
N GLY A 740 -38.13 -1.63 -25.82
CA GLY A 740 -38.75 -2.94 -26.00
C GLY A 740 -40.22 -2.98 -25.59
N ALA A 741 -40.89 -4.09 -25.88
CA ALA A 741 -42.32 -4.24 -25.63
C ALA A 741 -42.69 -4.35 -24.14
N THR A 742 -41.73 -4.65 -23.26
CA THR A 742 -41.91 -4.64 -21.81
C THR A 742 -41.30 -3.43 -21.13
N PHE A 743 -40.84 -2.43 -21.90
CA PHE A 743 -40.38 -1.17 -21.37
C PHE A 743 -41.47 -0.49 -20.52
N SER A 744 -41.06 0.07 -19.39
CA SER A 744 -41.96 0.84 -18.52
C SER A 744 -41.19 1.90 -17.74
N VAL A 745 -41.92 2.90 -17.24
CA VAL A 745 -41.38 4.01 -16.46
C VAL A 745 -42.13 4.11 -15.14
N GLY A 746 -41.43 4.36 -14.04
CA GLY A 746 -42.05 4.55 -12.73
C GLY A 746 -41.33 5.55 -11.84
N ALA A 747 -42.01 6.00 -10.78
CA ALA A 747 -41.40 6.81 -9.72
C ALA A 747 -40.95 5.92 -8.55
N LEU A 748 -39.75 6.16 -8.03
CA LEU A 748 -39.23 5.44 -6.86
C LEU A 748 -40.11 5.73 -5.63
N GLY A 749 -40.71 4.70 -5.05
CA GLY A 749 -41.66 4.83 -3.93
C GLY A 749 -43.02 5.43 -4.30
N GLY A 750 -43.26 5.71 -5.59
CA GLY A 750 -44.52 6.22 -6.13
C GLY A 750 -45.22 5.22 -7.07
N PRO A 751 -46.31 5.63 -7.73
CA PRO A 751 -46.94 4.86 -8.78
C PRO A 751 -46.12 4.90 -10.09
N ASP A 752 -46.50 4.04 -11.03
CA ASP A 752 -45.90 3.99 -12.37
C ASP A 752 -46.41 5.12 -13.25
N PHE A 753 -45.56 5.59 -14.18
CA PHE A 753 -45.97 6.52 -15.22
C PHE A 753 -46.94 5.79 -16.15
N VAL A 754 -47.87 6.54 -16.73
CA VAL A 754 -48.85 6.00 -17.69
C VAL A 754 -48.49 6.51 -19.08
N GLU A 755 -48.37 5.60 -20.01
CA GLU A 755 -48.18 5.96 -21.41
C GLU A 755 -49.46 6.60 -21.97
N SER A 756 -49.37 7.85 -22.44
CA SER A 756 -50.52 8.66 -22.83
C SER A 756 -50.27 9.51 -24.08
N PRO A 757 -50.93 9.19 -25.23
CA PRO A 757 -51.79 8.03 -25.46
C PRO A 757 -51.02 6.69 -25.36
N ALA A 758 -51.74 5.58 -25.21
CA ALA A 758 -51.11 4.25 -25.22
C ALA A 758 -50.34 4.00 -26.54
N ASP A 759 -49.19 3.33 -26.44
CA ASP A 759 -48.25 3.04 -27.54
C ASP A 759 -47.70 4.31 -28.24
N SER A 760 -47.57 5.43 -27.52
CA SER A 760 -47.04 6.69 -28.06
C SER A 760 -45.56 6.95 -27.79
N GLY A 761 -44.94 6.20 -26.87
CA GLY A 761 -43.62 6.47 -26.31
C GLY A 761 -43.57 7.71 -25.42
N VAL A 762 -44.72 8.21 -24.95
CA VAL A 762 -44.83 9.35 -24.04
C VAL A 762 -45.41 8.89 -22.71
N TRP A 763 -44.58 8.89 -21.68
CA TRP A 763 -44.89 8.42 -20.34
C TRP A 763 -45.17 9.61 -19.42
N VAL A 764 -46.35 9.64 -18.81
CA VAL A 764 -46.83 10.77 -18.01
C VAL A 764 -47.09 10.34 -16.57
N TYR A 765 -46.59 11.11 -15.61
CA TYR A 765 -46.93 10.98 -14.20
C TYR A 765 -47.47 12.31 -13.67
N ASP A 766 -48.78 12.34 -13.47
CA ASP A 766 -49.48 13.41 -12.76
C ASP A 766 -49.49 13.07 -11.27
N THR A 767 -48.76 13.89 -10.49
CA THR A 767 -48.55 13.65 -9.06
C THR A 767 -49.79 13.94 -8.22
N ALA A 768 -50.79 14.66 -8.76
CA ALA A 768 -51.93 15.20 -8.03
C ALA A 768 -51.52 15.91 -6.71
N ASP A 769 -50.29 16.44 -6.64
CA ASP A 769 -49.77 17.19 -5.51
C ASP A 769 -50.30 18.63 -5.50
N ALA A 770 -50.01 19.40 -4.45
CA ALA A 770 -50.50 20.78 -4.30
C ALA A 770 -50.04 21.71 -5.45
N ASP A 771 -48.94 21.34 -6.12
CA ASP A 771 -48.33 22.08 -7.23
C ASP A 771 -48.84 21.60 -8.61
N SER A 772 -49.67 20.54 -8.62
CA SER A 772 -50.21 19.88 -9.82
C SER A 772 -49.11 19.63 -10.86
N THR A 773 -48.04 18.99 -10.40
CA THR A 773 -46.83 18.73 -11.18
C THR A 773 -47.04 17.54 -12.12
N VAL A 774 -46.78 17.75 -13.41
CA VAL A 774 -46.84 16.73 -14.46
C VAL A 774 -45.42 16.43 -14.95
N TRP A 775 -45.00 15.19 -14.77
CA TRP A 775 -43.72 14.68 -15.29
C TRP A 775 -43.95 13.96 -16.60
N THR A 776 -43.14 14.25 -17.62
CA THR A 776 -43.24 13.59 -18.92
C THR A 776 -41.88 13.04 -19.34
N PHE A 777 -41.77 11.72 -19.50
CA PHE A 777 -40.64 11.09 -20.17
C PHE A 777 -41.01 10.72 -21.60
N GLN A 778 -40.17 11.08 -22.58
CA GLN A 778 -40.43 10.83 -23.98
C GLN A 778 -39.33 9.98 -24.62
N GLU A 779 -39.67 8.79 -25.11
CA GLU A 779 -38.72 7.84 -25.72
C GLU A 779 -37.98 8.44 -26.93
N GLY A 780 -38.71 9.16 -27.79
CA GLY A 780 -38.16 9.74 -29.01
C GLY A 780 -37.17 10.90 -28.81
N THR A 781 -37.07 11.44 -27.59
CA THR A 781 -36.09 12.48 -27.22
C THR A 781 -35.17 12.05 -26.07
N GLY A 782 -35.54 11.01 -25.34
CA GLY A 782 -34.86 10.55 -24.13
C GLY A 782 -34.88 11.55 -22.98
N LEU A 783 -35.77 12.56 -23.04
CA LEU A 783 -35.88 13.62 -22.04
C LEU A 783 -36.96 13.29 -21.00
N LEU A 784 -36.68 13.62 -19.74
CA LEU A 784 -37.69 13.87 -18.71
C LEU A 784 -37.93 15.38 -18.64
N THR A 785 -39.18 15.81 -18.67
CA THR A 785 -39.58 17.21 -18.45
C THR A 785 -40.55 17.32 -17.29
N VAL A 786 -40.60 18.50 -16.69
CA VAL A 786 -41.60 18.84 -15.68
C VAL A 786 -42.40 20.05 -16.15
N GLU A 787 -43.72 19.92 -16.07
CA GLU A 787 -44.66 21.02 -16.22
C GLU A 787 -45.34 21.22 -14.87
N SER A 788 -45.35 22.46 -14.38
CA SER A 788 -46.16 22.82 -13.22
C SER A 788 -47.39 23.55 -13.73
N THR A 789 -48.57 23.00 -13.45
CA THR A 789 -49.83 23.67 -13.80
C THR A 789 -50.28 24.65 -12.72
N PHE A 790 -49.34 25.20 -11.94
CA PHE A 790 -49.64 26.28 -11.01
C PHE A 790 -50.01 27.56 -11.80
N GLU A 791 -51.27 27.64 -12.20
CA GLU A 791 -51.97 28.89 -12.50
C GLU A 791 -52.13 29.61 -11.15
N GLY A 792 -51.03 30.21 -10.67
CA GLY A 792 -50.98 30.86 -9.39
C GLY A 792 -52.02 31.96 -9.29
N PHE A 793 -52.77 31.97 -8.19
CA PHE A 793 -53.49 33.15 -7.76
C PHE A 793 -52.49 34.33 -7.73
N SER A 794 -52.72 35.31 -8.58
CA SER A 794 -52.04 36.61 -8.65
C SER A 794 -53.05 37.72 -8.40
N TYR A 795 -52.57 38.95 -8.18
CA TYR A 795 -53.41 40.15 -8.17
C TYR A 795 -54.37 40.20 -9.37
N ALA A 796 -53.93 39.78 -10.56
CA ALA A 796 -54.76 39.76 -11.76
C ALA A 796 -55.93 38.76 -11.67
N THR A 797 -55.70 37.59 -11.08
CA THR A 797 -56.77 36.60 -10.86
C THR A 797 -57.68 36.97 -9.70
N TRP A 798 -57.12 37.56 -8.63
CA TRP A 798 -57.89 38.09 -7.50
C TRP A 798 -58.81 39.23 -7.96
N ALA A 799 -58.28 40.19 -8.72
CA ALA A 799 -59.06 41.32 -9.25
C ALA A 799 -60.16 40.85 -10.23
N ALA A 800 -59.98 39.71 -10.91
CA ALA A 800 -60.99 39.14 -11.80
C ALA A 800 -62.24 38.62 -11.07
N ASP A 801 -62.13 38.30 -9.76
CA ASP A 801 -63.27 37.91 -8.93
C ASP A 801 -64.19 39.10 -8.57
N PHE A 802 -63.74 40.33 -8.84
CA PHE A 802 -64.48 41.58 -8.63
C PHE A 802 -64.82 42.24 -9.98
N PRO A 803 -65.84 41.74 -10.69
CA PRO A 803 -66.13 42.16 -12.06
C PRO A 803 -66.69 43.60 -12.16
N SER A 804 -66.97 44.28 -11.05
CA SER A 804 -67.56 45.62 -11.03
C SER A 804 -66.61 46.75 -10.63
N LEU A 805 -65.31 46.50 -10.54
CA LEU A 805 -64.27 47.50 -10.28
C LEU A 805 -64.26 48.65 -11.30
N ASP A 806 -64.25 49.89 -10.80
CA ASP A 806 -64.07 51.12 -11.59
C ASP A 806 -62.58 51.44 -11.80
N GLY A 807 -61.84 50.45 -12.31
CA GLY A 807 -60.37 50.50 -12.48
C GLY A 807 -59.71 49.24 -11.94
N THR A 808 -58.93 48.53 -12.76
CA THR A 808 -58.24 47.28 -12.35
C THR A 808 -56.76 47.49 -12.08
N SER A 809 -56.26 48.74 -12.17
CA SER A 809 -54.85 49.01 -11.88
C SER A 809 -54.59 48.77 -10.38
N PRO A 810 -53.41 48.23 -10.00
CA PRO A 810 -53.01 48.05 -8.61
C PRO A 810 -53.14 49.32 -7.75
N GLU A 811 -52.94 50.49 -8.37
CA GLU A 811 -52.95 51.81 -7.73
C GLU A 811 -54.33 52.51 -7.75
N ASP A 812 -55.33 51.92 -8.40
CA ASP A 812 -56.69 52.48 -8.42
C ASP A 812 -57.35 52.27 -7.05
N ASP A 813 -58.27 53.18 -6.67
CA ASP A 813 -59.11 53.12 -5.47
C ASP A 813 -60.56 53.02 -5.96
N SER A 814 -61.00 51.79 -6.20
CA SER A 814 -62.20 51.49 -7.00
C SER A 814 -63.51 51.79 -6.27
N ASP A 815 -63.52 51.69 -4.94
CA ASP A 815 -64.67 51.95 -4.08
C ASP A 815 -64.63 53.33 -3.40
N GLY A 816 -63.49 54.03 -3.49
CA GLY A 816 -63.33 55.42 -3.10
C GLY A 816 -63.14 55.62 -1.60
N ASP A 817 -62.62 54.63 -0.90
CA ASP A 817 -62.40 54.67 0.55
C ASP A 817 -60.99 55.17 0.95
N GLY A 818 -60.11 55.32 -0.05
CA GLY A 818 -58.74 55.78 0.09
C GLY A 818 -57.69 54.67 0.13
N ILE A 819 -58.07 53.40 -0.07
CA ILE A 819 -57.18 52.24 -0.12
C ILE A 819 -57.02 51.80 -1.59
N ALA A 820 -55.78 51.58 -2.02
CA ALA A 820 -55.51 51.12 -3.37
C ALA A 820 -55.85 49.62 -3.52
N ASN A 821 -56.28 49.19 -4.69
CA ASN A 821 -56.64 47.80 -4.98
C ASN A 821 -55.54 46.79 -4.58
N VAL A 822 -54.25 47.14 -4.74
CA VAL A 822 -53.14 46.26 -4.31
C VAL A 822 -53.04 46.12 -2.79
N LEU A 823 -53.42 47.16 -2.05
CA LEU A 823 -53.51 47.09 -0.59
C LEU A 823 -54.76 46.34 -0.15
N GLU A 824 -55.89 46.48 -0.85
CA GLU A 824 -57.08 45.63 -0.64
C GLU A 824 -56.71 44.15 -0.83
N TYR A 825 -55.98 43.81 -1.90
CA TYR A 825 -55.49 42.45 -2.13
C TYR A 825 -54.62 41.92 -0.99
N VAL A 826 -53.61 42.70 -0.59
CA VAL A 826 -52.69 42.31 0.49
C VAL A 826 -53.42 42.19 1.82
N LEU A 827 -54.31 43.12 2.15
CA LEU A 827 -54.98 43.21 3.46
C LEU A 827 -56.26 42.37 3.53
N ASN A 828 -56.51 41.52 2.52
CA ASN A 828 -57.70 40.67 2.41
C ASN A 828 -59.02 41.49 2.47
N GLY A 829 -59.03 42.63 1.78
CA GLY A 829 -60.17 43.51 1.60
C GLY A 829 -61.05 43.16 0.39
N ASP A 830 -62.10 43.96 0.21
CA ASP A 830 -63.06 43.84 -0.89
C ASP A 830 -63.08 45.17 -1.66
N PRO A 831 -62.40 45.26 -2.82
CA PRO A 831 -62.24 46.51 -3.57
C PRO A 831 -63.54 47.04 -4.21
N GLU A 832 -64.69 46.36 -4.02
CA GLU A 832 -66.01 46.87 -4.42
C GLU A 832 -66.77 47.53 -3.24
N VAL A 833 -66.25 47.45 -2.02
CA VAL A 833 -66.96 47.82 -0.79
C VAL A 833 -66.08 48.69 0.12
N ALA A 834 -66.34 50.00 0.11
CA ALA A 834 -65.64 50.98 0.94
C ALA A 834 -65.58 50.57 2.43
N ASP A 835 -64.41 50.08 2.88
CA ASP A 835 -64.17 49.55 4.23
C ASP A 835 -62.75 49.82 4.75
N THR A 836 -62.59 50.98 5.36
CA THR A 836 -61.36 51.35 6.08
C THR A 836 -61.02 50.48 7.31
N SER A 837 -61.81 49.46 7.67
CA SER A 837 -61.56 48.61 8.84
C SER A 837 -60.39 47.64 8.67
N ILE A 838 -59.97 47.37 7.44
CA ILE A 838 -58.81 46.51 7.12
C ILE A 838 -57.45 47.22 7.30
N LEU A 839 -57.46 48.54 7.50
CA LEU A 839 -56.23 49.32 7.66
C LEU A 839 -55.43 48.85 8.89
N PRO A 840 -54.09 48.87 8.79
CA PRO A 840 -53.25 48.51 9.92
C PRO A 840 -53.54 49.34 11.19
N THR A 841 -53.45 48.67 12.32
CA THR A 841 -53.56 49.27 13.64
C THR A 841 -52.18 49.49 14.26
N TYR A 842 -52.10 50.33 15.29
CA TYR A 842 -50.85 50.55 16.00
C TYR A 842 -51.04 50.62 17.52
N ASP A 843 -50.04 50.14 18.26
CA ASP A 843 -49.90 50.33 19.70
C ASP A 843 -48.61 51.10 20.03
N ILE A 844 -48.78 52.15 20.84
CA ILE A 844 -47.68 52.99 21.34
C ILE A 844 -47.63 53.00 22.87
N SER A 845 -48.24 52.02 23.55
CA SER A 845 -48.21 51.92 25.01
C SER A 845 -46.86 51.43 25.57
N GLY A 846 -46.10 50.66 24.77
CA GLY A 846 -44.83 50.01 25.13
C GLY A 846 -43.55 50.82 24.82
N ALA A 847 -42.40 50.14 24.84
CA ALA A 847 -41.10 50.72 24.45
C ALA A 847 -41.01 50.97 22.93
N ASP A 848 -41.64 50.10 22.16
CA ASP A 848 -41.69 50.14 20.71
C ASP A 848 -43.04 50.69 20.22
N LEU A 849 -43.07 51.14 18.97
CA LEU A 849 -44.30 51.27 18.18
C LEU A 849 -44.54 49.91 17.53
N VAL A 850 -45.70 49.30 17.82
CA VAL A 850 -46.11 48.03 17.22
C VAL A 850 -47.17 48.32 16.17
N PHE A 851 -46.94 47.91 14.93
CA PHE A 851 -47.85 48.09 13.80
C PHE A 851 -48.38 46.73 13.37
N SER A 852 -49.70 46.54 13.35
CA SER A 852 -50.32 45.23 13.20
C SER A 852 -51.42 45.24 12.14
N PHE A 853 -51.43 44.20 11.30
CA PHE A 853 -52.42 44.00 10.24
C PHE A 853 -52.51 42.52 9.87
N ASP A 854 -53.60 42.12 9.23
CA ASP A 854 -53.73 40.80 8.63
C ASP A 854 -53.37 40.90 7.15
N ARG A 855 -52.65 39.91 6.62
CA ARG A 855 -52.34 39.80 5.19
C ARG A 855 -52.90 38.52 4.59
N LEU A 856 -53.29 38.56 3.32
CA LEU A 856 -53.50 37.35 2.55
C LEU A 856 -52.14 36.67 2.31
N GLU A 857 -51.97 35.42 2.72
CA GLU A 857 -50.70 34.69 2.62
C GLU A 857 -50.16 34.67 1.18
N ILE A 858 -51.07 34.52 0.22
CA ILE A 858 -50.72 34.38 -1.19
C ILE A 858 -50.16 35.66 -1.81
N SER A 859 -50.45 36.84 -1.24
CA SER A 859 -49.89 38.10 -1.75
C SER A 859 -48.38 38.18 -1.55
N ASP A 860 -47.78 37.34 -0.70
CA ASP A 860 -46.32 37.27 -0.50
C ASP A 860 -45.57 36.75 -1.74
N MET A 861 -46.30 36.15 -2.69
CA MET A 861 -45.72 35.58 -3.92
C MET A 861 -45.54 36.62 -5.02
N ASP A 862 -46.40 37.65 -5.07
CA ASP A 862 -46.48 38.61 -6.18
C ASP A 862 -46.51 40.08 -5.74
N VAL A 863 -46.41 40.37 -4.43
CA VAL A 863 -46.31 41.73 -3.90
C VAL A 863 -45.10 41.89 -3.00
N ASP A 864 -44.25 42.86 -3.33
CA ASP A 864 -43.25 43.39 -2.42
C ASP A 864 -43.92 44.26 -1.36
N LEU A 865 -43.98 43.75 -0.12
CA LEU A 865 -44.59 44.40 1.02
C LEU A 865 -43.52 44.95 1.96
N LEU A 866 -43.48 46.28 2.05
CA LEU A 866 -42.56 47.02 2.90
C LEU A 866 -43.31 47.75 3.99
N PHE A 867 -42.90 47.52 5.23
CA PHE A 867 -43.15 48.49 6.29
C PHE A 867 -42.05 49.54 6.22
N GLN A 868 -42.42 50.83 6.22
CA GLN A 868 -41.45 51.92 6.13
C GLN A 868 -41.62 52.90 7.28
N TYR A 869 -40.51 53.41 7.80
CA TYR A 869 -40.54 54.47 8.81
C TYR A 869 -39.64 55.67 8.47
N SER A 870 -40.00 56.85 8.97
CA SER A 870 -39.29 58.12 8.75
C SER A 870 -39.41 59.02 9.97
N THR A 871 -38.47 59.95 10.15
CA THR A 871 -38.51 60.96 11.22
C THR A 871 -39.03 62.32 10.76
N ASP A 872 -39.16 62.56 9.44
CA ASP A 872 -39.44 63.89 8.87
C ASP A 872 -40.44 63.91 7.69
N LEU A 873 -40.97 62.75 7.29
CA LEU A 873 -41.88 62.58 6.14
C LEU A 873 -41.29 63.01 4.78
N GLN A 874 -39.97 63.22 4.68
CA GLN A 874 -39.38 63.55 3.39
C GLN A 874 -39.38 62.31 2.47
N PRO A 875 -39.76 62.44 1.19
CA PRO A 875 -39.88 61.31 0.27
C PRO A 875 -38.60 60.46 0.14
N ASP A 876 -37.43 61.09 0.28
CA ASP A 876 -36.12 60.44 0.14
C ASP A 876 -35.57 59.92 1.49
N ASN A 877 -36.34 60.02 2.57
CA ASN A 877 -35.89 59.70 3.94
C ASN A 877 -36.83 58.71 4.64
N TRP A 878 -37.12 57.60 3.96
CA TRP A 878 -37.81 56.44 4.52
C TRP A 878 -36.82 55.28 4.66
N THR A 879 -36.93 54.53 5.75
CA THR A 879 -36.19 53.29 5.97
C THR A 879 -37.13 52.12 5.78
N ASP A 880 -36.69 51.13 5.01
CA ASP A 880 -37.46 49.94 4.66
C ASP A 880 -37.26 48.83 5.70
N VAL A 881 -38.34 48.11 5.98
CA VAL A 881 -38.38 46.87 6.75
C VAL A 881 -39.14 45.87 5.89
N PHE A 882 -38.47 44.80 5.47
CA PHE A 882 -39.03 43.80 4.57
C PHE A 882 -40.03 42.92 5.33
N VAL A 883 -41.28 42.97 4.89
CA VAL A 883 -42.35 42.11 5.42
C VAL A 883 -42.52 40.87 4.54
N SER A 884 -42.35 41.00 3.23
CA SER A 884 -42.43 39.89 2.29
C SER A 884 -41.12 39.13 2.10
N GLY A 885 -41.23 37.85 1.68
CA GLY A 885 -40.08 36.96 1.49
C GLY A 885 -39.40 36.57 2.82
N VAL A 886 -38.09 36.77 2.93
CA VAL A 886 -37.40 36.61 4.22
C VAL A 886 -37.62 37.86 5.06
N ALA A 887 -38.63 37.81 5.93
CA ALA A 887 -39.01 38.94 6.77
C ALA A 887 -37.87 39.40 7.69
N ASP A 888 -37.75 40.71 7.88
CA ASP A 888 -36.75 41.32 8.75
C ASP A 888 -36.98 40.98 10.24
N PRO A 889 -35.95 41.05 11.10
CA PRO A 889 -36.05 40.68 12.53
C PRO A 889 -37.11 41.45 13.32
N GLU A 890 -37.50 42.64 12.88
CA GLU A 890 -38.53 43.50 13.46
C GLU A 890 -39.96 43.00 13.17
N VAL A 891 -40.12 42.05 12.24
CA VAL A 891 -41.39 41.51 11.77
C VAL A 891 -41.66 40.15 12.43
N THR A 892 -42.87 39.99 12.94
CA THR A 892 -43.42 38.70 13.37
C THR A 892 -44.54 38.29 12.42
N VAL A 893 -44.40 37.13 11.80
CA VAL A 893 -45.41 36.51 10.94
C VAL A 893 -46.11 35.40 11.73
N GLY A 894 -47.44 35.52 11.86
CA GLY A 894 -48.28 34.49 12.49
C GLY A 894 -48.59 33.33 11.53
N GLU A 895 -49.00 32.19 12.10
CA GLU A 895 -49.50 31.05 11.33
C GLU A 895 -50.71 31.47 10.46
N ALA A 896 -50.76 30.95 9.24
CA ALA A 896 -51.89 31.19 8.34
C ALA A 896 -53.14 30.43 8.83
N VAL A 897 -54.27 31.11 8.86
CA VAL A 897 -55.59 30.52 9.12
C VAL A 897 -56.51 30.93 7.97
N ASP A 898 -57.04 29.94 7.25
CA ASP A 898 -57.88 30.13 6.06
C ASP A 898 -57.24 31.07 5.01
N GLY A 899 -55.91 30.99 4.85
CA GLY A 899 -55.13 31.79 3.88
C GLY A 899 -54.79 33.20 4.33
N VAL A 900 -55.06 33.57 5.59
CA VAL A 900 -54.75 34.88 6.15
C VAL A 900 -53.73 34.76 7.29
N GLN A 901 -52.70 35.59 7.27
CA GLN A 901 -51.61 35.64 8.26
C GLN A 901 -51.64 36.96 9.04
N ALA A 902 -51.55 36.87 10.38
CA ALA A 902 -51.41 38.04 11.22
C ALA A 902 -49.95 38.54 11.24
N ILE A 903 -49.74 39.82 10.93
CA ILE A 903 -48.42 40.47 10.87
C ILE A 903 -48.30 41.51 11.99
N SER A 904 -47.14 41.54 12.63
CA SER A 904 -46.78 42.57 13.60
C SER A 904 -45.35 43.06 13.38
N VAL A 905 -45.17 44.37 13.18
CA VAL A 905 -43.85 45.01 13.06
C VAL A 905 -43.59 45.86 14.29
N ALA A 906 -42.47 45.64 14.99
CA ALA A 906 -42.12 46.34 16.21
C ALA A 906 -40.85 47.21 16.03
N ILE A 907 -41.01 48.53 16.11
CA ILE A 907 -39.93 49.50 15.87
C ILE A 907 -39.68 50.36 17.11
N SER A 908 -38.42 50.49 17.52
CA SER A 908 -38.06 51.29 18.70
C SER A 908 -38.41 52.77 18.53
N LYS A 909 -39.10 53.33 19.53
CA LYS A 909 -39.41 54.77 19.56
C LYS A 909 -38.18 55.66 19.69
N THR A 910 -37.05 55.11 20.14
CA THR A 910 -35.80 55.87 20.23
C THR A 910 -35.30 56.31 18.85
N LEU A 911 -35.78 55.69 17.77
CA LEU A 911 -35.46 56.11 16.40
C LEU A 911 -36.01 57.49 16.05
N GLY A 912 -37.05 57.97 16.75
CA GLY A 912 -37.60 59.31 16.58
C GLY A 912 -36.88 60.42 17.34
N GLU A 913 -35.84 60.11 18.11
CA GLU A 913 -35.09 61.08 18.92
C GLU A 913 -34.07 61.88 18.07
N PRO A 914 -33.82 63.18 18.37
CA PRO A 914 -34.33 63.95 19.52
C PRO A 914 -35.66 64.68 19.28
N ASP A 915 -36.21 64.62 18.07
CA ASP A 915 -37.38 65.43 17.68
C ASP A 915 -38.71 64.81 18.16
N GLY A 916 -38.68 63.57 18.66
CA GLY A 916 -39.81 62.84 19.22
C GLY A 916 -40.87 62.45 18.20
N LYS A 917 -40.52 62.43 16.91
CA LYS A 917 -41.44 62.13 15.81
C LYS A 917 -40.99 60.89 15.05
N LEU A 918 -41.91 59.96 14.88
CA LEU A 918 -41.75 58.77 14.06
C LEU A 918 -43.02 58.61 13.22
N PHE A 919 -42.85 58.50 11.92
CA PHE A 919 -43.89 58.29 10.93
C PHE A 919 -43.72 56.92 10.33
N VAL A 920 -44.82 56.23 10.06
CA VAL A 920 -44.82 54.87 9.54
C VAL A 920 -45.82 54.76 8.40
N ARG A 921 -45.56 53.88 7.44
CA ARG A 921 -46.50 53.52 6.37
C ARG A 921 -46.27 52.08 5.92
N LEU A 922 -47.28 51.52 5.28
CA LEU A 922 -47.18 50.28 4.53
C LEU A 922 -47.08 50.66 3.04
N ASN A 923 -46.18 50.01 2.31
CA ASN A 923 -46.04 50.16 0.87
C ASN A 923 -46.09 48.78 0.24
N ALA A 924 -47.04 48.59 -0.68
CA ALA A 924 -47.24 47.37 -1.44
C ALA A 924 -46.93 47.67 -2.89
N THR A 925 -46.02 46.92 -3.50
CA THR A 925 -45.66 47.06 -4.91
C THR A 925 -45.84 45.71 -5.59
N LEU A 926 -46.67 45.65 -6.63
CA LEU A 926 -46.85 44.43 -7.41
C LEU A 926 -45.54 44.09 -8.16
N LEU A 927 -45.11 42.84 -8.07
CA LEU A 927 -43.96 42.30 -8.80
C LEU A 927 -44.39 41.94 -10.23
N GLU A 928 -43.58 42.31 -11.24
CA GLU A 928 -43.84 42.00 -12.66
C GLU A 928 -43.49 40.57 -13.06
#